data_AF-A0A0A2JV98-F1
#
_entry.id   AF-A0A0A2JV98-F1
#
_cell.length_a   1.000
_cell.length_b   1.000
_cell.length_c   1.000
_cell.angle_alpha   90.00
_cell.angle_beta   90.00
_cell.angle_gamma   90.00
#
_symmetry.space_group_name_H-M   'P 1'
#
loop_
_entity.id
_entity.type
_entity.pdbx_description
1 polymer ?
#
loop_
_entity_poly.entity_id
_entity_poly.type
_entity_poly.pdbx_seq_one_letter_code
_entity_poly.pdbx_strand_id
1 'polypeptide(L)'
;MAKQEGEISIVMAPSNNQSSHAAENVHQEANLEKQPSLSSLQPGVYRADVLRKSWTKQGLIIVFTGLFLCTLAINFADYSTQVYAPYTTSAFKQHSAMSAARVVMNIARISAYPIIAKLGDVFGRAEMFILSILMSVLGYAIWAACTNITQYIVAGIFDAIGSTGFALTQQIFVADMTSLVNRGIWSTLPDSLTTIPTLYLGTIVAQRILDHSTWRWGWGMWAIILPVASLPLIGTMLFYQRRTPSPVSVSEALGWKTNDAWWKKVYRLFWIELDMPGAILLVAGLSLLLVPLSLTGSNNSGAWTNGSFIAMLVLGVVFIVAFLGWDTWFAKKPFVPYRMIKNRTVAAACLLGALDFFHYSVFSVFFTSYLQVAGNFSPGPATRIDNSLRVAFQVAGIFAAFFMKYTKRSQIWVLIGVPLCVLGMGVLLYLVDMGDGRSGNEASFVAAKSLIGIGRGFYQTAAQVSVQAVVSRQDVSVVTAVFFASMSVGGAIGTSVAGAIWRNTLPKKLQQYLPSELKGQAKSIFGSIVVARKYAMGTEARDAINRSYRESQRLLAIAGLVSLSLMLIVMLFLKNVKLARNSFLIFLTMETLSDTTWDVIIDGTGVSQSLLALALSRSGKKVLHMDSNQYYGGSDAAFSLDEAQEWAEKVNKDTSTSLFKDASIFKLDTSLAQDRSISPELASSRAYTLSLSPYLLYARSPLMSALVSSKVFRQLEFMAVGSWWIYAPEQPDSKTGELGAEKVLYRVPGNREDVFAATHISMKSKRTLMRLLRHITKPKEDDTSNEDEDISMPLKDYLASRFSVPEELHNPLLSLSLSQLSQQDTSASYAVPRIQRHLSSIGHLGPGFGAVIAKYGGGAEILQAACRASAVGGGVYALDTQINDCLRRAGSEHSEHPFLLKLANEESVQSRYLFTSSDSFSKESSAPLVEVARSISVVSATFPSLFPVAVEGAPVPATAVLMFPGDTLGNPQSPPVYLQVHSSDTGECPHQQSVIYCSVALPGPEGQSLIESAMDRLIRAEGLPTSVLWSLRYTHIGRLSNGEPQRLTVEEGVPDAYRFPPSSLDLAFEDDTLDLVKEAWKIIVGDEVDDADFMMFDDRNGTSDQ
;
A
#
# COMPACT_ATOMS: atom_id res chain seq x y z
N MET A 1 61.60 -40.70 -4.22
CA MET A 1 62.30 -39.72 -3.36
C MET A 1 61.75 -38.35 -3.73
N ALA A 2 60.66 -37.87 -3.14
CA ALA A 2 60.43 -37.43 -1.75
C ALA A 2 60.77 -35.94 -1.55
N LYS A 3 59.76 -35.20 -1.04
CA LYS A 3 59.71 -33.79 -0.56
C LYS A 3 59.70 -32.73 -1.69
N GLN A 4 58.83 -31.71 -1.68
CA GLN A 4 58.47 -30.73 -0.63
C GLN A 4 57.08 -30.10 -0.94
N GLU A 5 56.16 -30.00 0.04
CA GLU A 5 55.63 -28.76 0.69
C GLU A 5 54.85 -27.78 -0.24
N GLY A 6 53.65 -27.25 0.08
CA GLY A 6 53.01 -27.07 1.39
C GLY A 6 51.52 -26.64 1.36
N GLU A 7 51.04 -26.43 2.59
CA GLU A 7 49.86 -25.68 3.07
C GLU A 7 48.42 -26.17 2.76
N ILE A 8 47.81 -26.73 3.82
CA ILE A 8 46.37 -26.91 4.01
C ILE A 8 45.91 -25.85 5.02
N SER A 9 45.04 -24.92 4.61
CA SER A 9 44.24 -24.09 5.53
C SER A 9 42.79 -24.57 5.51
N ILE A 10 42.37 -25.11 6.65
CA ILE A 10 40.97 -25.44 6.97
C ILE A 10 40.32 -24.15 7.49
N VAL A 11 39.32 -23.62 6.80
CA VAL A 11 38.42 -22.58 7.33
C VAL A 11 37.03 -23.18 7.50
N MET A 12 36.56 -23.16 8.75
CA MET A 12 35.26 -23.65 9.21
C MET A 12 34.10 -22.91 8.54
N ALA A 13 33.05 -23.66 8.20
CA ALA A 13 31.75 -23.12 7.83
C ALA A 13 31.10 -22.36 9.01
N PRO A 14 30.48 -21.18 8.79
CA PRO A 14 29.62 -20.57 9.79
C PRO A 14 28.24 -21.23 9.78
N SER A 15 27.77 -21.57 10.97
CA SER A 15 26.50 -22.18 11.30
C SER A 15 25.30 -21.22 11.15
N ASN A 16 24.15 -21.83 10.88
CA ASN A 16 22.79 -21.28 10.83
C ASN A 16 22.49 -20.16 11.84
N ASN A 17 21.98 -19.01 11.34
CA ASN A 17 21.11 -18.13 12.13
C ASN A 17 20.16 -17.22 11.32
N GLN A 18 19.89 -17.51 10.03
CA GLN A 18 18.99 -16.68 9.20
C GLN A 18 17.57 -17.25 9.01
N SER A 19 17.30 -18.51 9.38
CA SER A 19 15.99 -19.15 9.20
C SER A 19 14.96 -18.83 10.30
N SER A 20 15.37 -18.37 11.48
CA SER A 20 14.42 -18.05 12.57
C SER A 20 13.73 -16.69 12.41
N HIS A 21 14.40 -15.71 11.77
CA HIS A 21 13.82 -14.38 11.54
C HIS A 21 12.84 -14.31 10.36
N ALA A 22 12.90 -15.26 9.42
CA ALA A 22 11.91 -15.37 8.35
C ALA A 22 10.59 -16.00 8.85
N ALA A 23 10.67 -17.07 9.66
CA ALA A 23 9.51 -17.73 10.25
C ALA A 23 8.73 -16.85 11.26
N GLU A 24 9.42 -16.00 12.03
CA GLU A 24 8.74 -15.05 12.94
C GLU A 24 8.00 -13.92 12.22
N ASN A 25 8.38 -13.57 10.99
CA ASN A 25 7.67 -12.54 10.23
C ASN A 25 6.41 -13.10 9.55
N VAL A 26 6.44 -14.35 9.09
CA VAL A 26 5.27 -15.06 8.51
C VAL A 26 4.20 -15.33 9.59
N HIS A 27 4.59 -15.71 10.81
CA HIS A 27 3.64 -15.92 11.91
C HIS A 27 3.00 -14.64 12.47
N GLN A 28 3.53 -13.46 12.15
CA GLN A 28 2.97 -12.18 12.62
C GLN A 28 2.04 -11.52 11.60
N GLU A 29 2.10 -11.92 10.33
CA GLU A 29 1.11 -11.53 9.30
C GLU A 29 -0.19 -12.32 9.43
N ALA A 30 -0.13 -13.58 9.89
CA ALA A 30 -1.31 -14.41 10.20
C ALA A 30 -2.08 -13.99 11.48
N ASN A 31 -1.53 -13.06 12.29
CA ASN A 31 -2.14 -12.61 13.56
C ASN A 31 -2.85 -11.25 13.47
N LEU A 32 -2.98 -10.65 12.29
CA LEU A 32 -3.96 -9.59 12.06
C LEU A 32 -5.33 -10.25 11.96
N GLU A 33 -6.00 -10.36 13.11
CA GLU A 33 -7.40 -10.80 13.25
C GLU A 33 -8.25 -10.33 12.06
N LYS A 34 -9.05 -11.27 11.51
CA LYS A 34 -10.18 -11.05 10.59
C LYS A 34 -10.71 -9.63 10.74
N GLN A 35 -10.50 -8.79 9.72
CA GLN A 35 -10.96 -7.42 9.78
C GLN A 35 -12.50 -7.42 9.90
N PRO A 36 -13.06 -6.62 10.82
CA PRO A 36 -14.50 -6.52 10.96
C PRO A 36 -15.12 -6.05 9.62
N SER A 37 -16.07 -6.83 9.07
CA SER A 37 -16.97 -6.41 8.00
C SER A 37 -17.58 -5.03 8.31
N LEU A 38 -18.01 -4.25 7.30
CA LEU A 38 -18.55 -2.90 7.56
C LEU A 38 -19.71 -2.88 8.59
N SER A 39 -20.41 -4.00 8.76
CA SER A 39 -21.48 -4.20 9.76
C SER A 39 -20.99 -4.44 11.19
N SER A 40 -19.71 -4.73 11.40
CA SER A 40 -19.09 -4.97 12.72
C SER A 40 -18.23 -3.80 13.21
N LEU A 41 -18.05 -2.75 12.40
CA LEU A 41 -17.49 -1.47 12.85
C LEU A 41 -18.43 -0.77 13.83
N GLN A 42 -17.87 -0.10 14.83
CA GLN A 42 -18.66 0.77 15.70
C GLN A 42 -19.21 1.98 14.92
N PRO A 43 -20.36 2.53 15.35
CA PRO A 43 -21.15 3.44 14.52
C PRO A 43 -20.44 4.74 14.16
N GLY A 44 -19.67 5.30 15.09
CA GLY A 44 -18.86 6.49 14.88
C GLY A 44 -17.73 6.25 13.88
N VAL A 45 -17.12 5.05 13.90
CA VAL A 45 -16.07 4.66 12.94
C VAL A 45 -16.65 4.47 11.55
N TYR A 46 -17.80 3.79 11.46
CA TYR A 46 -18.55 3.63 10.22
C TYR A 46 -18.92 4.99 9.61
N ARG A 47 -19.46 5.91 10.42
CA ARG A 47 -19.80 7.28 10.00
C ARG A 47 -18.59 8.05 9.49
N ALA A 48 -17.44 7.90 10.13
CA ALA A 48 -16.21 8.55 9.69
C ALA A 48 -15.79 8.06 8.29
N ASP A 49 -15.92 6.76 8.00
CA ASP A 49 -15.60 6.19 6.68
C ASP A 49 -16.61 6.62 5.59
N VAL A 50 -17.90 6.67 5.90
CA VAL A 50 -18.92 7.17 4.99
C VAL A 50 -18.69 8.66 4.69
N LEU A 51 -18.47 9.47 5.73
CA LEU A 51 -18.18 10.89 5.59
C LEU A 51 -16.94 11.12 4.72
N ARG A 52 -15.91 10.29 4.90
CA ARG A 52 -14.67 10.37 4.15
C ARG A 52 -14.87 10.38 2.63
N LYS A 53 -15.78 9.54 2.12
CA LYS A 53 -16.10 9.45 0.69
C LYS A 53 -16.89 10.66 0.18
N SER A 54 -17.55 11.40 1.08
CA SER A 54 -18.42 12.54 0.74
C SER A 54 -17.74 13.91 0.74
N TRP A 55 -16.50 14.02 1.25
CA TRP A 55 -15.83 15.31 1.36
C TRP A 55 -15.44 15.90 0.00
N THR A 56 -15.83 17.15 -0.22
CA THR A 56 -15.27 17.95 -1.33
C THR A 56 -13.93 18.58 -0.91
N LYS A 57 -13.11 18.96 -1.90
CA LYS A 57 -11.86 19.68 -1.66
C LYS A 57 -12.07 20.98 -0.87
N GLN A 58 -13.14 21.73 -1.17
CA GLN A 58 -13.49 22.96 -0.44
C GLN A 58 -13.90 22.65 1.01
N GLY A 59 -14.70 21.60 1.22
CA GLY A 59 -15.08 21.15 2.57
C GLY A 59 -13.85 20.78 3.43
N LEU A 60 -12.88 20.08 2.84
CA LEU A 60 -11.62 19.74 3.51
C LEU A 60 -10.79 20.98 3.85
N ILE A 61 -10.71 21.98 2.98
CA ILE A 61 -9.99 23.21 3.28
C ILE A 61 -10.63 23.92 4.49
N ILE A 62 -11.95 24.10 4.48
CA ILE A 62 -12.66 24.80 5.56
C ILE A 62 -12.52 24.05 6.89
N VAL A 63 -12.69 22.73 6.89
CA VAL A 63 -12.62 21.94 8.14
C VAL A 63 -11.20 21.92 8.72
N PHE A 64 -10.15 21.81 7.88
CA PHE A 64 -8.78 21.89 8.37
C PHE A 64 -8.43 23.31 8.83
N THR A 65 -8.86 24.37 8.12
CA THR A 65 -8.69 25.75 8.61
C THR A 65 -9.38 25.96 9.95
N GLY A 66 -10.61 25.44 10.12
CA GLY A 66 -11.32 25.43 11.39
C GLY A 66 -10.58 24.66 12.49
N LEU A 67 -9.98 23.51 12.14
CA LEU A 67 -9.13 22.73 13.04
C LEU A 67 -7.95 23.58 13.52
N PHE A 68 -7.18 24.19 12.61
CA PHE A 68 -6.06 25.09 12.95
C PHE A 68 -6.50 26.25 13.86
N LEU A 69 -7.65 26.88 13.58
CA LEU A 69 -8.17 27.98 14.38
C LEU A 69 -8.55 27.54 15.81
N CYS A 70 -9.15 26.36 15.96
CA CYS A 70 -9.46 25.78 17.26
C CYS A 70 -8.18 25.44 18.04
N THR A 71 -7.24 24.74 17.40
CA THR A 71 -5.95 24.38 18.01
C THR A 71 -5.19 25.64 18.43
N LEU A 72 -5.26 26.71 17.63
CA LEU A 72 -4.71 28.02 17.97
C LEU A 72 -5.35 28.59 19.23
N ALA A 73 -6.68 28.64 19.30
CA ALA A 73 -7.40 29.16 20.45
C ALA A 73 -7.09 28.37 21.74
N ILE A 74 -7.06 27.04 21.65
CA ILE A 74 -6.74 26.16 22.79
C ILE A 74 -5.30 26.37 23.26
N ASN A 75 -4.31 26.34 22.35
CA ASN A 75 -2.91 26.56 22.73
C ASN A 75 -2.68 27.97 23.31
N PHE A 76 -3.34 28.98 22.77
CA PHE A 76 -3.29 30.35 23.30
C PHE A 76 -3.90 30.43 24.70
N ALA A 77 -5.04 29.75 24.92
CA ALA A 77 -5.63 29.62 26.23
C ALA A 77 -4.66 28.93 27.20
N ASP A 78 -4.09 27.79 26.85
CA ASP A 78 -3.14 27.04 27.70
C ASP A 78 -1.93 27.86 28.15
N TYR A 79 -1.31 28.62 27.24
CA TYR A 79 -0.11 29.42 27.59
C TYR A 79 -0.42 30.73 28.30
N SER A 80 -1.57 31.35 28.03
CA SER A 80 -1.99 32.54 28.78
C SER A 80 -2.46 32.19 30.20
N THR A 81 -3.20 31.10 30.33
CA THR A 81 -3.80 30.69 31.61
C THR A 81 -2.81 30.16 32.64
N GLN A 82 -1.70 29.58 32.19
CA GLN A 82 -0.57 29.22 33.07
C GLN A 82 -0.04 30.43 33.85
N VAL A 83 -0.12 31.64 33.30
CA VAL A 83 0.27 32.88 33.99
C VAL A 83 -0.75 33.25 35.07
N TYR A 84 -2.04 32.99 34.86
CA TYR A 84 -3.10 33.34 35.82
C TYR A 84 -3.21 32.36 37.01
N ALA A 85 -2.81 31.10 36.84
CA ALA A 85 -2.95 30.06 37.85
C ALA A 85 -2.28 30.38 39.21
N PRO A 86 -1.03 30.90 39.26
CA PRO A 86 -0.42 31.37 40.51
C PRO A 86 -1.21 32.47 41.21
N TYR A 87 -1.76 33.43 40.46
CA TYR A 87 -2.55 34.54 41.03
C TYR A 87 -3.89 34.06 41.55
N THR A 88 -4.53 33.13 40.84
CA THR A 88 -5.80 32.52 41.22
C THR A 88 -5.67 31.78 42.56
N THR A 89 -4.69 30.89 42.69
CA THR A 89 -4.45 30.12 43.92
C THR A 89 -3.93 30.98 45.08
N SER A 90 -3.15 32.02 44.78
CA SER A 90 -2.68 32.99 45.77
C SER A 90 -3.83 33.86 46.33
N ALA A 91 -4.81 34.23 45.50
CA ALA A 91 -6.01 34.94 45.95
C ALA A 91 -6.80 34.14 47.01
N PHE A 92 -6.66 32.81 47.02
CA PHE A 92 -7.27 31.92 48.02
C PHE A 92 -6.33 31.57 49.18
N LYS A 93 -5.13 32.18 49.27
CA LYS A 93 -4.08 31.89 50.25
C LYS A 93 -3.60 30.43 50.26
N GLN A 94 -3.77 29.71 49.15
CA GLN A 94 -3.44 28.28 49.02
C GLN A 94 -2.54 28.00 47.82
N HIS A 95 -1.43 28.73 47.71
CA HIS A 95 -0.51 28.59 46.57
C HIS A 95 0.07 27.16 46.43
N SER A 96 0.30 26.46 47.55
CA SER A 96 0.78 25.07 47.56
C SER A 96 -0.23 24.06 47.01
N ALA A 97 -1.53 24.39 46.95
CA ALA A 97 -2.57 23.51 46.42
C ALA A 97 -2.48 23.34 44.89
N MET A 98 -1.67 24.14 44.20
CA MET A 98 -1.46 24.05 42.76
C MET A 98 -0.90 22.68 42.33
N SER A 99 0.01 22.08 43.11
CA SER A 99 0.56 20.74 42.79
C SER A 99 -0.50 19.65 42.95
N ALA A 100 -1.31 19.71 44.01
CA ALA A 100 -2.41 18.79 44.24
C ALA A 100 -3.49 18.92 43.15
N ALA A 101 -3.85 20.16 42.78
CA ALA A 101 -4.75 20.43 41.67
C ALA A 101 -4.23 19.84 40.35
N ARG A 102 -2.94 20.00 40.06
CA ARG A 102 -2.32 19.45 38.85
C ARG A 102 -2.32 17.92 38.82
N VAL A 103 -2.17 17.26 39.97
CA VAL A 103 -2.28 15.80 40.09
C VAL A 103 -3.71 15.35 39.80
N VAL A 104 -4.72 16.00 40.40
CA VAL A 104 -6.14 15.71 40.12
C VAL A 104 -6.46 15.92 38.64
N MET A 105 -6.01 17.03 38.04
CA MET A 105 -6.16 17.29 36.61
C MET A 105 -5.48 16.21 35.76
N ASN A 106 -4.26 15.78 36.09
CA ASN A 106 -3.58 14.71 35.37
C ASN A 106 -4.33 13.38 35.46
N ILE A 107 -4.91 13.04 36.61
CA ILE A 107 -5.74 11.85 36.76
C ILE A 107 -6.99 11.94 35.88
N ALA A 108 -7.64 13.12 35.85
CA ALA A 108 -8.76 13.37 34.95
C ALA A 108 -8.36 13.21 33.48
N ARG A 109 -7.18 13.71 33.06
CA ARG A 109 -6.63 13.53 31.71
C ARG A 109 -6.38 12.06 31.37
N ILE A 110 -5.69 11.33 32.25
CA ILE A 110 -5.40 9.90 32.05
C ILE A 110 -6.69 9.10 31.83
N SER A 111 -7.71 9.42 32.62
CA SER A 111 -9.01 8.74 32.55
C SER A 111 -9.84 9.18 31.34
N ALA A 112 -9.66 10.42 30.88
CA ALA A 112 -10.39 10.95 29.73
C ALA A 112 -9.99 10.29 28.41
N TYR A 113 -8.70 9.99 28.16
CA TYR A 113 -8.28 9.42 26.87
C TYR A 113 -9.07 8.17 26.45
N PRO A 114 -9.17 7.11 27.26
CA PRO A 114 -9.85 5.89 26.84
C PRO A 114 -11.38 6.08 26.75
N ILE A 115 -11.96 6.94 27.60
CA ILE A 115 -13.39 7.26 27.59
C ILE A 115 -13.77 8.02 26.32
N ILE A 116 -12.99 9.04 25.96
CA ILE A 116 -13.21 9.85 24.75
C ILE A 116 -13.04 8.99 23.49
N ALA A 117 -12.05 8.09 23.44
CA ALA A 117 -11.91 7.17 22.30
C ALA A 117 -13.17 6.32 22.10
N LYS A 118 -13.66 5.67 23.16
CA LYS A 118 -14.90 4.87 23.11
C LYS A 118 -16.11 5.71 22.74
N LEU A 119 -16.27 6.89 23.33
CA LEU A 119 -17.35 7.81 22.96
C LEU A 119 -17.27 8.22 21.49
N GLY A 120 -16.06 8.46 20.96
CA GLY A 120 -15.83 8.81 19.56
C GLY A 120 -16.10 7.67 18.58
N ASP A 121 -15.80 6.43 18.98
CA ASP A 121 -16.13 5.24 18.19
C ASP A 121 -17.64 4.95 18.20
N VAL A 122 -18.36 5.38 19.23
CA VAL A 122 -19.82 5.22 19.35
C VAL A 122 -20.58 6.36 18.66
N PHE A 123 -20.34 7.61 19.04
CA PHE A 123 -21.18 8.75 18.61
C PHE A 123 -20.70 9.37 17.29
N GLY A 124 -19.38 9.46 17.09
CA GLY A 124 -18.77 10.12 15.93
C GLY A 124 -17.83 11.26 16.33
N ARG A 125 -17.12 11.80 15.34
CA ARG A 125 -16.00 12.74 15.55
C ARG A 125 -16.50 14.16 15.84
N ALA A 126 -17.59 14.56 15.19
CA ALA A 126 -18.19 15.89 15.34
C ALA A 126 -18.72 16.08 16.76
N GLU A 127 -19.41 15.06 17.28
CA GLU A 127 -19.96 14.99 18.63
C GLU A 127 -18.84 15.10 19.68
N MET A 128 -17.69 14.46 19.44
CA MET A 128 -16.57 14.55 20.37
C MET A 128 -15.90 15.92 20.36
N PHE A 129 -15.80 16.60 19.21
CA PHE A 129 -15.35 17.99 19.19
C PHE A 129 -16.32 18.90 19.97
N ILE A 130 -17.63 18.74 19.77
CA ILE A 130 -18.65 19.52 20.51
C ILE A 130 -18.51 19.28 22.01
N LEU A 131 -18.46 18.01 22.45
CA LEU A 131 -18.30 17.67 23.86
C LEU A 131 -17.04 18.30 24.45
N SER A 132 -15.92 18.20 23.73
CA SER A 132 -14.63 18.71 24.17
C SER A 132 -14.65 20.23 24.36
N ILE A 133 -15.19 20.95 23.38
CA ILE A 133 -15.32 22.42 23.45
C ILE A 133 -16.25 22.82 24.60
N LEU A 134 -17.39 22.15 24.78
CA LEU A 134 -18.33 22.44 25.88
C LEU A 134 -17.69 22.23 27.26
N MET A 135 -16.92 21.15 27.44
CA MET A 135 -16.24 20.85 28.70
C MET A 135 -15.14 21.88 29.00
N SER A 136 -14.35 22.30 28.00
CA SER A 136 -13.36 23.37 28.17
C SER A 136 -14.00 24.72 28.51
N VAL A 137 -15.09 25.09 27.82
CA VAL A 137 -15.82 26.34 28.08
C VAL A 137 -16.39 26.37 29.50
N LEU A 138 -16.96 25.25 29.95
CA LEU A 138 -17.44 25.11 31.32
C LEU A 138 -16.29 25.26 32.32
N GLY A 139 -15.13 24.65 32.06
CA GLY A 139 -13.92 24.84 32.86
C GLY A 139 -13.50 26.30 32.97
N TYR A 140 -13.41 27.02 31.85
CA TYR A 140 -13.06 28.45 31.83
C TYR A 140 -14.09 29.32 32.55
N ALA A 141 -15.39 29.04 32.39
CA ALA A 141 -16.44 29.76 33.08
C ALA A 141 -16.36 29.57 34.62
N ILE A 142 -16.12 28.34 35.08
CA ILE A 142 -15.95 28.05 36.52
C ILE A 142 -14.67 28.71 37.03
N TRP A 143 -13.54 28.68 36.31
CA TRP A 143 -12.33 29.38 36.72
C TRP A 143 -12.52 30.89 36.82
N ALA A 144 -13.26 31.52 35.90
CA ALA A 144 -13.58 32.93 35.98
C ALA A 144 -14.44 33.27 37.21
N ALA A 145 -15.38 32.39 37.58
CA ALA A 145 -16.30 32.57 38.70
C ALA A 145 -15.77 32.04 40.04
N CYS A 146 -14.63 31.34 40.08
CA CYS A 146 -14.23 30.61 41.28
C CYS A 146 -13.90 31.54 42.47
N THR A 147 -14.27 31.06 43.66
CA THR A 147 -14.10 31.77 44.94
C THR A 147 -13.29 30.98 45.96
N ASN A 148 -13.02 29.70 45.69
CA ASN A 148 -12.24 28.82 46.55
C ASN A 148 -11.45 27.79 45.72
N ILE A 149 -10.53 27.09 46.39
CA ILE A 149 -9.66 26.09 45.74
C ILE A 149 -10.44 24.90 45.17
N THR A 150 -11.56 24.52 45.80
CA THR A 150 -12.34 23.35 45.37
C THR A 150 -12.96 23.62 44.01
N GLN A 151 -13.56 24.81 43.83
CA GLN A 151 -14.08 25.26 42.53
C GLN A 151 -12.98 25.36 41.47
N TYR A 152 -11.78 25.82 41.85
CA TYR A 152 -10.61 25.84 40.95
C TYR A 152 -10.20 24.43 40.48
N ILE A 153 -10.21 23.45 41.38
CA ILE A 153 -9.90 22.05 41.05
C ILE A 153 -11.00 21.47 40.15
N VAL A 154 -12.27 21.72 40.47
CA VAL A 154 -13.43 21.26 39.67
C VAL A 154 -13.36 21.82 38.25
N ALA A 155 -13.07 23.12 38.10
CA ALA A 155 -12.85 23.73 36.79
C ALA A 155 -11.74 23.03 35.99
N GLY A 156 -10.63 22.70 36.66
CA GLY A 156 -9.53 21.96 36.06
C GLY A 156 -9.88 20.54 35.62
N ILE A 157 -10.84 19.87 36.26
CA ILE A 157 -11.33 18.55 35.83
C ILE A 157 -12.09 18.69 34.50
N PHE A 158 -12.99 19.68 34.39
CA PHE A 158 -13.73 19.92 33.15
C PHE A 158 -12.80 20.30 32.00
N ASP A 159 -11.85 21.20 32.24
CA ASP A 159 -10.84 21.56 31.25
C ASP A 159 -9.94 20.37 30.89
N ALA A 160 -9.54 19.54 31.87
CA ALA A 160 -8.76 18.33 31.60
C ALA A 160 -9.50 17.37 30.65
N ILE A 161 -10.81 17.19 30.83
CA ILE A 161 -11.64 16.38 29.93
C ILE A 161 -11.77 17.06 28.56
N GLY A 162 -12.02 18.37 28.51
CA GLY A 162 -12.20 19.12 27.27
C GLY A 162 -10.93 19.19 26.41
N SER A 163 -9.81 19.62 26.98
CA SER A 163 -8.52 19.72 26.29
C SER A 163 -8.02 18.36 25.79
N THR A 164 -8.14 17.32 26.63
CA THR A 164 -7.78 15.94 26.26
C THR A 164 -8.69 15.40 25.16
N GLY A 165 -10.00 15.65 25.31
CA GLY A 165 -11.01 15.25 24.34
C GLY A 165 -10.74 15.85 22.96
N PHE A 166 -10.42 17.14 22.91
CA PHE A 166 -10.10 17.84 21.67
C PHE A 166 -8.81 17.30 21.05
N ALA A 167 -7.73 17.20 21.83
CA ALA A 167 -6.43 16.74 21.33
C ALA A 167 -6.51 15.31 20.76
N LEU A 168 -7.20 14.40 21.45
CA LEU A 168 -7.39 13.04 20.95
C LEU A 168 -8.28 13.01 19.71
N THR A 169 -9.42 13.72 19.72
CA THR A 169 -10.36 13.75 18.59
C THR A 169 -9.70 14.36 17.34
N GLN A 170 -8.87 15.39 17.50
CA GLN A 170 -8.03 15.95 16.43
C GLN A 170 -7.16 14.88 15.78
N GLN A 171 -6.43 14.09 16.59
CA GLN A 171 -5.53 13.07 16.07
C GLN A 171 -6.28 11.92 15.38
N ILE A 172 -7.44 11.53 15.90
CA ILE A 172 -8.32 10.54 15.27
C ILE A 172 -8.88 11.06 13.94
N PHE A 173 -9.42 12.29 13.93
CA PHE A 173 -9.96 12.91 12.73
C PHE A 173 -8.91 13.02 11.61
N VAL A 174 -7.68 13.43 11.95
CA VAL A 174 -6.57 13.47 11.00
C VAL A 174 -6.24 12.07 10.49
N ALA A 175 -6.20 11.05 11.36
CA ALA A 175 -5.92 9.67 10.98
C ALA A 175 -7.00 9.09 10.05
N ASP A 176 -8.26 9.48 10.26
CA ASP A 176 -9.40 9.11 9.42
C ASP A 176 -9.29 9.77 8.03
N MET A 177 -8.96 11.07 7.96
CA MET A 177 -8.99 11.82 6.70
C MET A 177 -7.75 11.61 5.82
N THR A 178 -6.60 11.31 6.40
CA THR A 178 -5.31 11.29 5.69
C THR A 178 -4.79 9.88 5.41
N SER A 179 -3.97 9.74 4.36
CA SER A 179 -3.26 8.49 4.10
C SER A 179 -2.13 8.26 5.11
N LEU A 180 -1.78 7.00 5.39
CA LEU A 180 -0.70 6.63 6.33
C LEU A 180 0.62 7.38 6.07
N VAL A 181 0.99 7.58 4.81
CA VAL A 181 2.20 8.33 4.40
C VAL A 181 2.14 9.82 4.79
N ASN A 182 0.97 10.46 4.62
CA ASN A 182 0.79 11.88 4.91
C ASN A 182 0.33 12.12 6.36
N ARG A 183 -0.05 11.07 7.09
CA ARG A 183 -0.63 11.13 8.43
C ARG A 183 0.30 11.83 9.42
N GLY A 184 1.60 11.52 9.38
CA GLY A 184 2.59 12.18 10.23
C GLY A 184 2.56 13.70 10.09
N ILE A 185 2.50 14.21 8.85
CA ILE A 185 2.53 15.65 8.57
C ILE A 185 1.30 16.32 9.15
N TRP A 186 0.11 15.81 8.83
CA TRP A 186 -1.14 16.40 9.29
C TRP A 186 -1.38 16.20 10.79
N SER A 187 -0.76 15.20 11.42
CA SER A 187 -0.85 14.97 12.87
C SER A 187 -0.05 15.99 13.68
N THR A 188 1.09 16.47 13.14
CA THR A 188 1.97 17.43 13.82
C THR A 188 1.69 18.88 13.44
N LEU A 189 1.28 19.12 12.19
CA LEU A 189 1.20 20.47 11.64
C LEU A 189 0.29 21.44 12.43
N PRO A 190 -0.92 21.04 12.90
CA PRO A 190 -1.78 21.91 13.70
C PRO A 190 -1.10 22.39 14.99
N ASP A 191 -0.50 21.48 15.75
CA ASP A 191 0.13 21.81 17.02
C ASP A 191 1.42 22.61 16.80
N SER A 192 2.23 22.25 15.81
CA SER A 192 3.50 22.93 15.53
C SER A 192 3.32 24.38 15.11
N LEU A 193 2.39 24.65 14.19
CA LEU A 193 2.15 26.01 13.67
C LEU A 193 1.48 26.93 14.70
N THR A 194 0.69 26.37 15.60
CA THR A 194 -0.06 27.15 16.59
C THR A 194 0.67 27.31 17.91
N THR A 195 1.42 26.31 18.37
CA THR A 195 2.13 26.34 19.65
C THR A 195 3.22 27.41 19.70
N ILE A 196 4.03 27.56 18.64
CA ILE A 196 5.19 28.47 18.68
C ILE A 196 4.74 29.93 18.87
N PRO A 197 3.80 30.48 18.08
CA PRO A 197 3.32 31.85 18.29
C PRO A 197 2.62 32.02 19.65
N THR A 198 1.76 31.07 20.02
CA THR A 198 0.93 31.16 21.25
C THR A 198 1.76 31.05 22.53
N LEU A 199 2.85 30.29 22.52
CA LEU A 199 3.79 30.20 23.63
C LEU A 199 4.33 31.58 24.05
N TYR A 200 4.68 32.43 23.08
CA TYR A 200 5.19 33.78 23.35
C TYR A 200 4.05 34.78 23.55
N LEU A 201 3.10 34.84 22.61
CA LEU A 201 2.00 35.80 22.65
C LEU A 201 1.06 35.59 23.83
N GLY A 202 0.83 34.34 24.23
CA GLY A 202 0.00 33.96 25.38
C GLY A 202 0.47 34.61 26.67
N THR A 203 1.78 34.57 26.93
CA THR A 203 2.36 35.19 28.14
C THR A 203 2.27 36.71 28.12
N ILE A 204 2.42 37.34 26.95
CA ILE A 204 2.35 38.81 26.79
C ILE A 204 0.91 39.29 27.00
N VAL A 205 -0.06 38.62 26.37
CA VAL A 205 -1.49 38.94 26.55
C VAL A 205 -1.88 38.74 28.00
N ALA A 206 -1.44 37.65 28.63
CA ALA A 206 -1.74 37.39 30.03
C ALA A 206 -1.19 38.45 30.96
N GLN A 207 0.04 38.90 30.74
CA GLN A 207 0.62 40.01 31.51
C GLN A 207 -0.23 41.28 31.38
N ARG A 208 -0.59 41.67 30.14
CA ARG A 208 -1.43 42.86 29.92
C ARG A 208 -2.81 42.76 30.57
N ILE A 209 -3.41 41.57 30.57
CA ILE A 209 -4.69 41.33 31.25
C ILE A 209 -4.53 41.48 32.78
N LEU A 210 -3.41 41.04 33.35
CA LEU A 210 -3.13 41.26 34.78
C LEU A 210 -2.85 42.73 35.11
N ASP A 211 -2.22 43.47 34.19
CA ASP A 211 -1.88 44.88 34.38
C ASP A 211 -3.10 45.82 34.24
N HIS A 212 -4.04 45.49 33.33
CA HIS A 212 -5.17 46.36 32.98
C HIS A 212 -6.56 45.79 33.30
N SER A 213 -6.65 44.55 33.78
CA SER A 213 -7.91 43.88 34.10
C SER A 213 -7.73 42.92 35.27
N THR A 214 -8.59 41.91 35.39
CA THR A 214 -8.53 40.91 36.46
C THR A 214 -8.18 39.53 35.90
N TRP A 215 -7.52 38.71 36.72
CA TRP A 215 -7.28 37.30 36.38
C TRP A 215 -8.57 36.53 36.08
N ARG A 216 -9.72 36.94 36.66
CA ARG A 216 -11.04 36.36 36.39
C ARG A 216 -11.45 36.54 34.94
N TRP A 217 -11.28 37.76 34.42
CA TRP A 217 -11.54 38.03 33.00
C TRP A 217 -10.56 37.29 32.08
N GLY A 218 -9.30 37.10 32.52
CA GLY A 218 -8.31 36.30 31.81
C GLY A 218 -8.76 34.86 31.53
N TRP A 219 -9.51 34.25 32.44
CA TRP A 219 -10.18 32.95 32.19
C TRP A 219 -11.46 33.12 31.36
N GLY A 220 -12.30 34.10 31.71
CA GLY A 220 -13.61 34.31 31.11
C GLY A 220 -13.59 34.61 29.61
N MET A 221 -12.56 35.32 29.12
CA MET A 221 -12.44 35.62 27.69
C MET A 221 -12.38 34.34 26.82
N TRP A 222 -11.72 33.28 27.32
CA TRP A 222 -11.59 32.02 26.58
C TRP A 222 -12.90 31.21 26.53
N ALA A 223 -13.77 31.38 27.54
CA ALA A 223 -15.12 30.81 27.50
C ALA A 223 -15.96 31.37 26.33
N ILE A 224 -15.61 32.57 25.81
CA ILE A 224 -16.28 33.22 24.68
C ILE A 224 -15.53 32.94 23.36
N ILE A 225 -14.21 33.09 23.35
CA ILE A 225 -13.39 32.96 22.13
C ILE A 225 -13.43 31.53 21.58
N LEU A 226 -13.35 30.52 22.45
CA LEU A 226 -13.23 29.13 22.03
C LEU A 226 -14.47 28.61 21.26
N PRO A 227 -15.73 28.84 21.71
CA PRO A 227 -16.92 28.50 20.93
C PRO A 227 -16.93 29.15 19.55
N VAL A 228 -16.57 30.45 19.47
CA VAL A 228 -16.57 31.20 18.20
C VAL A 228 -15.52 30.64 17.24
N ALA A 229 -14.32 30.35 17.73
CA ALA A 229 -13.25 29.71 16.96
C ALA A 229 -13.64 28.31 16.45
N SER A 230 -14.54 27.62 17.14
CA SER A 230 -14.99 26.26 16.79
C SER A 230 -16.09 26.18 15.72
N LEU A 231 -16.74 27.31 15.40
CA LEU A 231 -17.86 27.34 14.44
C LEU A 231 -17.48 26.80 13.05
N PRO A 232 -16.33 27.14 12.42
CA PRO A 232 -15.98 26.61 11.11
C PRO A 232 -15.74 25.09 11.13
N LEU A 233 -15.12 24.58 12.19
CA LEU A 233 -14.84 23.14 12.36
C LEU A 233 -16.15 22.36 12.55
N ILE A 234 -16.90 22.69 13.61
CA ILE A 234 -18.12 21.96 13.99
C ILE A 234 -19.22 22.16 12.94
N GLY A 235 -19.41 23.39 12.46
CA GLY A 235 -20.44 23.72 11.47
C GLY A 235 -20.26 22.94 10.17
N THR A 236 -19.03 22.86 9.67
CA THR A 236 -18.73 22.10 8.45
C THR A 236 -18.93 20.60 8.66
N MET A 237 -18.48 20.05 9.80
CA MET A 237 -18.66 18.62 10.09
C MET A 237 -20.15 18.24 10.20
N LEU A 238 -20.95 19.05 10.91
CA LEU A 238 -22.40 18.82 11.02
C LEU A 238 -23.11 18.98 9.67
N PHE A 239 -22.68 19.91 8.83
CA PHE A 239 -23.22 20.10 7.48
C PHE A 239 -23.02 18.84 6.61
N TYR A 240 -21.80 18.31 6.54
CA TYR A 240 -21.53 17.08 5.78
C TYR A 240 -22.21 15.85 6.39
N GLN A 241 -22.30 15.78 7.73
CA GLN A 241 -23.00 14.70 8.41
C GLN A 241 -24.51 14.69 8.14
N ARG A 242 -25.13 15.86 7.96
CA ARG A 242 -26.55 15.95 7.56
C ARG A 242 -26.77 15.67 6.08
N ARG A 243 -25.81 16.05 5.22
CA ARG A 243 -25.90 15.85 3.77
C ARG A 243 -25.72 14.39 3.35
N THR A 244 -24.97 13.62 4.14
CA THR A 244 -24.69 12.22 3.85
C THR A 244 -25.49 11.33 4.81
N PRO A 245 -26.74 10.95 4.47
CA PRO A 245 -27.56 10.09 5.33
C PRO A 245 -26.86 8.75 5.52
N SER A 246 -26.57 8.41 6.77
CA SER A 246 -26.05 7.10 7.14
C SER A 246 -27.21 6.09 7.12
N PRO A 247 -27.07 4.92 6.48
CA PRO A 247 -28.12 3.90 6.45
C PRO A 247 -28.39 3.26 7.82
N VAL A 248 -27.57 3.55 8.84
CA VAL A 248 -27.72 3.04 10.21
C VAL A 248 -28.00 4.19 11.17
N SER A 249 -29.15 4.16 11.84
CA SER A 249 -29.50 5.10 12.91
C SER A 249 -28.59 4.90 14.13
N VAL A 250 -28.28 5.96 14.89
CA VAL A 250 -27.56 5.87 16.19
C VAL A 250 -28.22 4.85 17.11
N SER A 251 -29.57 4.76 17.08
CA SER A 251 -30.31 3.81 17.92
C SER A 251 -30.06 2.36 17.51
N GLU A 252 -30.09 2.05 16.21
CA GLU A 252 -29.79 0.70 15.70
C GLU A 252 -28.34 0.32 15.96
N ALA A 253 -27.44 1.28 15.80
CA ALA A 253 -26.01 1.07 15.93
C ALA A 253 -25.54 0.87 17.40
N LEU A 254 -26.28 1.43 18.36
CA LEU A 254 -26.17 1.11 19.80
C LEU A 254 -26.88 -0.20 20.19
N GLY A 255 -27.51 -0.87 19.21
CA GLY A 255 -28.33 -2.05 19.41
C GLY A 255 -29.59 -1.78 20.24
N TRP A 256 -30.06 -0.53 20.30
CA TRP A 256 -31.27 -0.17 21.01
C TRP A 256 -32.48 -0.57 20.16
N LYS A 257 -33.21 -1.59 20.60
CA LYS A 257 -34.50 -1.91 19.98
C LYS A 257 -35.50 -0.82 20.36
N THR A 258 -36.42 -0.50 19.46
CA THR A 258 -37.47 0.51 19.66
C THR A 258 -38.29 0.25 20.94
N ASN A 259 -38.52 -1.02 21.28
CA ASN A 259 -39.22 -1.47 22.49
C ASN A 259 -38.35 -1.71 23.74
N ASP A 260 -37.03 -1.47 23.69
CA ASP A 260 -36.21 -1.64 24.90
C ASP A 260 -36.54 -0.58 25.96
N ALA A 261 -36.76 -1.02 27.19
CA ALA A 261 -36.94 -0.12 28.34
C ALA A 261 -35.72 0.80 28.51
N TRP A 262 -35.96 2.07 28.85
CA TRP A 262 -34.92 3.10 28.93
C TRP A 262 -33.73 2.69 29.82
N TRP A 263 -33.99 1.99 30.93
CA TRP A 263 -32.95 1.52 31.85
C TRP A 263 -32.03 0.46 31.22
N LYS A 264 -32.53 -0.40 30.31
CA LYS A 264 -31.69 -1.35 29.55
C LYS A 264 -30.77 -0.62 28.58
N LYS A 265 -31.26 0.45 27.94
CA LYS A 265 -30.48 1.31 27.04
C LYS A 265 -29.34 2.01 27.80
N VAL A 266 -29.66 2.56 28.98
CA VAL A 266 -28.68 3.17 29.90
C VAL A 266 -27.68 2.14 30.39
N TYR A 267 -28.13 0.96 30.85
CA TYR A 267 -27.24 -0.11 31.29
C TYR A 267 -26.29 -0.55 30.17
N ARG A 268 -26.79 -0.80 28.96
CA ARG A 268 -25.96 -1.20 27.82
C ARG A 268 -24.92 -0.14 27.47
N LEU A 269 -25.31 1.13 27.46
CA LEU A 269 -24.39 2.23 27.17
C LEU A 269 -23.29 2.33 28.24
N PHE A 270 -23.66 2.49 29.51
CA PHE A 270 -22.69 2.74 30.57
C PHE A 270 -21.88 1.51 30.97
N TRP A 271 -22.48 0.31 30.96
CA TRP A 271 -21.83 -0.92 31.42
C TRP A 271 -21.07 -1.65 30.31
N ILE A 272 -21.58 -1.66 29.08
CA ILE A 272 -20.99 -2.45 27.98
C ILE A 272 -20.18 -1.57 27.03
N GLU A 273 -20.76 -0.48 26.53
CA GLU A 273 -20.08 0.37 25.52
C GLU A 273 -19.02 1.28 26.15
N LEU A 274 -19.30 1.89 27.31
CA LEU A 274 -18.38 2.80 28.00
C LEU A 274 -17.47 2.11 29.02
N ASP A 275 -17.87 0.95 29.54
CA ASP A 275 -17.19 0.26 30.64
C ASP A 275 -16.94 1.16 31.87
N MET A 276 -18.02 1.74 32.41
CA MET A 276 -17.93 2.56 33.63
C MET A 276 -17.27 1.87 34.82
N PRO A 277 -17.48 0.56 35.09
CA PRO A 277 -16.77 -0.11 36.18
C PRO A 277 -15.24 -0.05 36.00
N GLY A 278 -14.75 -0.35 34.80
CA GLY A 278 -13.33 -0.20 34.47
C GLY A 278 -12.83 1.24 34.66
N ALA A 279 -13.62 2.23 34.22
CA ALA A 279 -13.27 3.65 34.38
C ALA A 279 -13.16 4.06 35.85
N ILE A 280 -14.10 3.60 36.70
CA ILE A 280 -14.09 3.89 38.13
C ILE A 280 -12.89 3.23 38.81
N LEU A 281 -12.59 1.97 38.48
CA LEU A 281 -11.41 1.27 39.02
C LEU A 281 -10.11 1.97 38.63
N LEU A 282 -9.99 2.41 37.37
CA LEU A 282 -8.83 3.15 36.88
C LEU A 282 -8.67 4.51 37.60
N VAL A 283 -9.75 5.30 37.66
CA VAL A 283 -9.75 6.62 38.33
C VAL A 283 -9.43 6.45 39.82
N ALA A 284 -10.09 5.51 40.50
CA ALA A 284 -9.89 5.25 41.92
C ALA A 284 -8.47 4.78 42.20
N GLY A 285 -7.97 3.80 41.42
CA GLY A 285 -6.61 3.26 41.55
C GLY A 285 -5.54 4.34 41.36
N LEU A 286 -5.63 5.13 40.28
CA LEU A 286 -4.69 6.21 40.02
C LEU A 286 -4.78 7.33 41.06
N SER A 287 -5.98 7.69 41.51
CA SER A 287 -6.17 8.70 42.55
C SER A 287 -5.55 8.28 43.87
N LEU A 288 -5.85 7.07 44.33
CA LEU A 288 -5.36 6.53 45.59
C LEU A 288 -3.86 6.26 45.58
N LEU A 289 -3.26 6.05 44.41
CA LEU A 289 -1.82 5.84 44.26
C LEU A 289 -1.05 7.18 44.12
N LEU A 290 -1.52 8.10 43.27
CA LEU A 290 -0.77 9.31 42.90
C LEU A 290 -1.01 10.50 43.86
N VAL A 291 -2.23 10.66 44.39
CA VAL A 291 -2.55 11.78 45.30
C VAL A 291 -1.71 11.71 46.58
N PRO A 292 -1.60 10.56 47.28
CA PRO A 292 -0.76 10.47 48.49
C PRO A 292 0.71 10.82 48.23
N LEU A 293 1.30 10.28 47.14
CA LEU A 293 2.69 10.57 46.75
C LEU A 293 2.94 12.07 46.52
N SER A 294 1.94 12.78 46.00
CA SER A 294 2.02 14.22 45.80
C SER A 294 1.89 15.02 47.10
N LEU A 295 1.19 14.51 48.12
CA LEU A 295 0.90 15.21 49.37
C LEU A 295 1.92 14.93 50.50
N THR A 296 2.72 13.84 50.42
CA THR A 296 3.72 13.44 51.44
C THR A 296 5.02 14.28 51.41
N GLY A 297 5.42 14.97 52.49
CA GLY A 297 6.62 15.83 52.48
C GLY A 297 7.07 16.41 53.83
N SER A 298 8.01 17.37 53.84
CA SER A 298 8.73 17.86 55.05
C SER A 298 7.87 18.48 56.17
N ASN A 299 6.68 18.99 55.84
CA ASN A 299 5.69 19.48 56.82
C ASN A 299 4.63 18.41 57.19
N ASN A 300 4.70 17.21 56.60
CA ASN A 300 3.80 16.10 56.86
C ASN A 300 4.58 14.76 56.81
N SER A 301 5.75 14.73 57.44
CA SER A 301 6.70 13.61 57.38
C SER A 301 6.16 12.33 58.04
N GLY A 302 5.28 12.48 59.04
CA GLY A 302 4.50 11.38 59.63
C GLY A 302 3.44 10.80 58.69
N ALA A 303 3.23 11.37 57.50
CA ALA A 303 2.31 10.79 56.52
C ALA A 303 2.77 9.40 56.03
N TRP A 304 4.07 9.13 55.96
CA TRP A 304 4.59 7.81 55.56
C TRP A 304 4.36 6.72 56.60
N THR A 305 4.17 7.10 57.86
CA THR A 305 3.86 6.19 58.98
C THR A 305 2.38 6.21 59.36
N ASN A 306 1.58 7.12 58.78
CA ASN A 306 0.15 7.20 59.00
C ASN A 306 -0.56 6.08 58.22
N GLY A 307 -1.28 5.22 58.94
CA GLY A 307 -2.03 4.10 58.37
C GLY A 307 -2.99 4.50 57.25
N SER A 308 -3.53 5.72 57.26
CA SER A 308 -4.43 6.21 56.18
C SER A 308 -3.71 6.36 54.84
N PHE A 309 -2.48 6.86 54.82
CA PHE A 309 -1.69 7.02 53.59
C PHE A 309 -1.24 5.66 53.04
N ILE A 310 -0.82 4.75 53.94
CA ILE A 310 -0.46 3.38 53.58
C ILE A 310 -1.69 2.66 53.02
N ALA A 311 -2.85 2.80 53.65
CA ALA A 311 -4.11 2.23 53.16
C ALA A 311 -4.47 2.77 51.78
N MET A 312 -4.33 4.07 51.52
CA MET A 312 -4.56 4.64 50.18
C MET A 312 -3.61 4.03 49.13
N LEU A 313 -2.30 3.90 49.42
CA LEU A 313 -1.35 3.31 48.48
C LEU A 313 -1.66 1.82 48.20
N VAL A 314 -1.93 1.04 49.25
CA VAL A 314 -2.26 -0.39 49.12
C VAL A 314 -3.58 -0.57 48.35
N LEU A 315 -4.62 0.18 48.71
CA LEU A 315 -5.90 0.16 47.98
C LEU A 315 -5.73 0.64 46.53
N GLY A 316 -4.87 1.62 46.28
CA GLY A 316 -4.52 2.07 44.94
C GLY A 316 -3.94 0.94 44.09
N VAL A 317 -2.97 0.19 44.62
CA VAL A 317 -2.40 -0.99 43.95
C VAL A 317 -3.47 -2.06 43.73
N VAL A 318 -4.28 -2.35 44.74
CA VAL A 318 -5.38 -3.32 44.64
C VAL A 318 -6.37 -2.92 43.55
N PHE A 319 -6.77 -1.66 43.46
CA PHE A 319 -7.69 -1.18 42.43
C PHE A 319 -7.08 -1.19 41.02
N ILE A 320 -5.77 -0.91 40.88
CA ILE A 320 -5.09 -1.06 39.58
C ILE A 320 -5.03 -2.53 39.16
N VAL A 321 -4.71 -3.46 40.07
CA VAL A 321 -4.73 -4.89 39.78
C VAL A 321 -6.15 -5.37 39.44
N ALA A 322 -7.15 -4.90 40.20
CA ALA A 322 -8.55 -5.19 39.92
C ALA A 322 -9.00 -4.62 38.57
N PHE A 323 -8.55 -3.41 38.20
CA PHE A 323 -8.77 -2.82 36.89
C PHE A 323 -8.19 -3.70 35.79
N LEU A 324 -6.92 -4.12 35.92
CA LEU A 324 -6.29 -4.99 34.92
C LEU A 324 -7.02 -6.33 34.78
N GLY A 325 -7.44 -6.94 35.89
CA GLY A 325 -8.25 -8.17 35.87
C GLY A 325 -9.65 -7.96 35.28
N TRP A 326 -10.30 -6.84 35.59
CA TRP A 326 -11.60 -6.47 35.02
C TRP A 326 -11.50 -6.26 33.50
N ASP A 327 -10.56 -5.42 33.06
CA ASP A 327 -10.38 -5.05 31.66
C ASP A 327 -9.97 -6.27 30.82
N THR A 328 -9.22 -7.22 31.39
CA THR A 328 -8.78 -8.43 30.66
C THR A 328 -9.82 -9.54 30.60
N TRP A 329 -10.61 -9.77 31.67
CA TRP A 329 -11.48 -10.95 31.76
C TRP A 329 -12.98 -10.65 31.73
N PHE A 330 -13.41 -9.47 32.14
CA PHE A 330 -14.83 -9.15 32.34
C PHE A 330 -15.36 -8.09 31.37
N ALA A 331 -14.53 -7.13 30.97
CA ALA A 331 -14.94 -6.06 30.06
C ALA A 331 -15.21 -6.60 28.65
N LYS A 332 -16.46 -6.48 28.17
CA LYS A 332 -16.83 -6.87 26.80
C LYS A 332 -16.17 -5.99 25.74
N LYS A 333 -16.03 -4.70 26.04
CA LYS A 333 -15.29 -3.73 25.23
C LYS A 333 -14.24 -3.06 26.12
N PRO A 334 -13.06 -3.68 26.27
CA PRO A 334 -12.03 -3.19 27.20
C PRO A 334 -11.46 -1.82 26.79
N PHE A 335 -10.91 -1.09 27.75
CA PHE A 335 -10.18 0.15 27.49
C PHE A 335 -8.84 -0.11 26.81
N VAL A 336 -8.15 -1.19 27.21
CA VAL A 336 -6.91 -1.62 26.57
C VAL A 336 -7.09 -3.06 26.10
N PRO A 337 -7.53 -3.28 24.84
CA PRO A 337 -7.69 -4.62 24.30
C PRO A 337 -6.39 -5.41 24.45
N TYR A 338 -6.48 -6.61 25.04
CA TYR A 338 -5.30 -7.44 25.32
C TYR A 338 -4.44 -7.71 24.08
N ARG A 339 -5.09 -7.81 22.90
CA ARG A 339 -4.42 -7.90 21.59
C ARG A 339 -3.43 -6.75 21.32
N MET A 340 -3.73 -5.54 21.77
CA MET A 340 -2.85 -4.37 21.61
C MET A 340 -1.61 -4.47 22.50
N ILE A 341 -1.77 -4.97 23.73
CA ILE A 341 -0.66 -5.19 24.66
C ILE A 341 0.29 -6.26 24.12
N LYS A 342 -0.25 -7.29 23.45
CA LYS A 342 0.55 -8.35 22.79
C LYS A 342 1.33 -7.82 21.56
N ASN A 343 0.88 -6.73 20.95
CA ASN A 343 1.59 -6.13 19.82
C ASN A 343 2.86 -5.39 20.31
N ARG A 344 4.03 -5.97 20.02
CA ARG A 344 5.34 -5.45 20.46
C ARG A 344 5.59 -3.99 20.08
N THR A 345 5.11 -3.54 18.92
CA THR A 345 5.26 -2.14 18.47
C THR A 345 4.43 -1.19 19.33
N VAL A 346 3.19 -1.56 19.64
CA VAL A 346 2.30 -0.76 20.50
C VAL A 346 2.84 -0.69 21.91
N ALA A 347 3.21 -1.84 22.49
CA ALA A 347 3.79 -1.91 23.83
C ALA A 347 5.08 -1.09 23.95
N ALA A 348 6.01 -1.25 22.99
CA ALA A 348 7.27 -0.50 22.97
C ALA A 348 7.03 1.01 22.85
N ALA A 349 6.15 1.46 21.95
CA ALA A 349 5.84 2.88 21.78
C ALA A 349 5.18 3.50 23.03
N CYS A 350 4.27 2.78 23.69
CA CYS A 350 3.64 3.23 24.93
C CYS A 350 4.67 3.34 26.07
N LEU A 351 5.57 2.37 26.19
CA LEU A 351 6.63 2.39 27.19
C LEU A 351 7.66 3.51 26.93
N LEU A 352 8.03 3.75 25.67
CA LEU A 352 8.86 4.90 25.28
C LEU A 352 8.20 6.22 25.69
N GLY A 353 6.91 6.40 25.37
CA GLY A 353 6.14 7.58 25.73
C GLY A 353 6.05 7.79 27.25
N ALA A 354 5.80 6.72 28.01
CA ALA A 354 5.75 6.78 29.47
C ALA A 354 7.11 7.18 30.09
N LEU A 355 8.20 6.56 29.65
CA LEU A 355 9.56 6.87 30.14
C LEU A 355 10.00 8.30 29.79
N ASP A 356 9.67 8.79 28.60
CA ASP A 356 10.01 10.14 28.17
C ASP A 356 9.20 11.22 28.90
N PHE A 357 7.91 11.00 29.14
CA PHE A 357 7.09 11.93 29.92
C PHE A 357 7.40 11.88 31.42
N PHE A 358 7.81 10.72 31.94
CA PHE A 358 8.40 10.62 33.27
C PHE A 358 9.65 11.49 33.36
N HIS A 359 10.62 11.31 32.45
CA HIS A 359 11.83 12.12 32.38
C HIS A 359 11.50 13.62 32.31
N TYR A 360 10.60 14.00 31.38
CA TYR A 360 10.19 15.40 31.20
C TYR A 360 9.69 16.01 32.51
N SER A 361 8.79 15.30 33.18
CA SER A 361 8.13 15.80 34.39
C SER A 361 9.06 15.79 35.59
N VAL A 362 9.90 14.76 35.75
CA VAL A 362 10.89 14.70 36.83
C VAL A 362 11.85 15.88 36.75
N PHE A 363 12.33 16.18 35.54
CA PHE A 363 13.35 17.20 35.36
C PHE A 363 12.77 18.62 35.36
N SER A 364 11.72 18.89 34.58
CA SER A 364 11.26 20.26 34.31
C SER A 364 10.47 20.92 35.45
N VAL A 365 9.84 20.16 36.36
CA VAL A 365 8.96 20.73 37.41
C VAL A 365 9.66 21.80 38.26
N PHE A 366 10.93 21.60 38.63
CA PHE A 366 11.70 22.55 39.45
C PHE A 366 12.83 23.25 38.69
N PHE A 367 12.99 22.96 37.39
CA PHE A 367 14.13 23.45 36.61
C PHE A 367 14.17 24.98 36.50
N THR A 368 13.02 25.63 36.29
CA THR A 368 12.95 27.10 36.24
C THR A 368 13.27 27.74 37.59
N SER A 369 12.95 27.07 38.71
CA SER A 369 13.33 27.51 40.06
C SER A 369 14.84 27.38 40.27
N TYR A 370 15.42 26.27 39.81
CA TYR A 370 16.87 26.08 39.80
C TYR A 370 17.59 27.18 38.99
N LEU A 371 17.13 27.47 37.76
CA LEU A 371 17.72 28.50 36.90
C LEU A 371 17.67 29.89 37.54
N GLN A 372 16.58 30.24 38.23
CA GLN A 372 16.45 31.54 38.89
C GLN A 372 17.28 31.66 40.17
N VAL A 373 17.40 30.58 40.94
CA VAL A 373 18.11 30.58 42.21
C VAL A 373 19.60 30.30 41.98
N ALA A 374 19.97 29.10 41.56
CA ALA A 374 21.37 28.70 41.42
C ALA A 374 22.02 29.20 40.11
N GLY A 375 21.25 29.22 39.01
CA GLY A 375 21.73 29.75 37.72
C GLY A 375 21.73 31.29 37.64
N ASN A 376 21.13 31.96 38.61
CA ASN A 376 21.00 33.43 38.70
C ASN A 376 20.38 34.11 37.46
N PHE A 377 19.52 33.40 36.72
CA PHE A 377 18.77 33.97 35.61
C PHE A 377 17.56 34.77 36.11
N SER A 378 17.16 35.80 35.39
CA SER A 378 15.86 36.44 35.63
C SER A 378 14.70 35.52 35.20
N PRO A 379 13.46 35.73 35.69
CA PRO A 379 12.34 34.83 35.44
C PRO A 379 12.03 34.60 33.95
N GLY A 380 12.18 35.65 33.12
CA GLY A 380 11.97 35.59 31.68
C GLY A 380 12.93 34.63 30.96
N PRO A 381 14.26 34.87 30.98
CA PRO A 381 15.28 33.97 30.45
C PRO A 381 15.16 32.54 30.99
N ALA A 382 14.94 32.36 32.30
CA ALA A 382 14.75 31.03 32.88
C ALA A 382 13.59 30.25 32.21
N THR A 383 12.49 30.95 31.91
CA THR A 383 11.34 30.38 31.20
C THR A 383 11.64 30.11 29.73
N ARG A 384 12.35 31.02 29.04
CA ARG A 384 12.76 30.83 27.63
C ARG A 384 13.71 29.66 27.45
N ILE A 385 14.65 29.47 28.39
CA ILE A 385 15.55 28.32 28.41
C ILE A 385 14.75 27.02 28.53
N ASP A 386 13.74 26.94 29.40
CA ASP A 386 12.91 25.73 29.49
C ASP A 386 12.04 25.52 28.23
N ASN A 387 11.54 26.61 27.66
CA ASN A 387 10.71 26.62 26.45
C ASN A 387 11.45 26.22 25.18
N SER A 388 12.78 26.33 25.11
CA SER A 388 13.54 25.97 23.90
C SER A 388 13.34 24.50 23.51
N LEU A 389 13.15 23.61 24.49
CA LEU A 389 12.78 22.21 24.24
C LEU A 389 11.46 22.11 23.47
N ARG A 390 10.44 22.88 23.86
CA ARG A 390 9.12 22.87 23.21
C ARG A 390 9.19 23.37 21.79
N VAL A 391 9.92 24.46 21.56
CA VAL A 391 10.12 25.01 20.21
C VAL A 391 10.83 24.00 19.31
N ALA A 392 11.94 23.43 19.78
CA ALA A 392 12.70 22.42 19.06
C ALA A 392 11.87 21.16 18.76
N PHE A 393 11.06 20.71 19.73
CA PHE A 393 10.12 19.60 19.56
C PHE A 393 9.12 19.84 18.42
N GLN A 394 8.46 21.01 18.42
CA GLN A 394 7.45 21.33 17.42
C GLN A 394 8.03 21.43 16.01
N VAL A 395 9.22 22.01 15.87
CA VAL A 395 9.92 22.13 14.57
C VAL A 395 10.42 20.76 14.10
N ALA A 396 11.06 19.99 14.98
CA ALA A 396 11.60 18.69 14.63
C ALA A 396 10.51 17.67 14.30
N GLY A 397 9.33 17.74 14.91
CA GLY A 397 8.18 16.90 14.57
C GLY A 397 7.75 17.04 13.10
N ILE A 398 7.70 18.28 12.59
CA ILE A 398 7.42 18.54 11.17
C ILE A 398 8.48 17.89 10.28
N PHE A 399 9.77 18.09 10.59
CA PHE A 399 10.86 17.48 9.82
C PHE A 399 10.81 15.95 9.85
N ALA A 400 10.58 15.35 11.01
CA ALA A 400 10.41 13.90 11.15
C ALA A 400 9.27 13.38 10.26
N ALA A 401 8.14 14.09 10.24
CA ALA A 401 7.01 13.75 9.39
C ALA A 401 7.34 13.84 7.89
N PHE A 402 8.03 14.91 7.47
CA PHE A 402 8.49 15.04 6.08
C PHE A 402 9.49 13.95 5.72
N PHE A 403 10.49 13.69 6.56
CA PHE A 403 11.48 12.66 6.26
C PHE A 403 10.88 11.26 6.25
N MET A 404 9.90 10.96 7.11
CA MET A 404 9.12 9.71 7.04
C MET A 404 8.35 9.58 5.71
N LYS A 405 7.80 10.69 5.19
CA LYS A 405 7.12 10.69 3.90
C LYS A 405 8.07 10.32 2.75
N TYR A 406 9.35 10.68 2.81
CA TYR A 406 10.35 10.31 1.79
C TYR A 406 10.94 8.91 2.03
N THR A 407 11.36 8.61 3.25
CA THR A 407 12.01 7.33 3.60
C THR A 407 11.03 6.15 3.63
N LYS A 408 9.72 6.42 3.77
CA LYS A 408 8.65 5.42 3.88
C LYS A 408 8.87 4.43 5.02
N ARG A 409 9.67 4.78 6.02
CA ARG A 409 10.03 3.96 7.18
C ARG A 409 9.97 4.84 8.43
N SER A 410 9.23 4.41 9.44
CA SER A 410 9.11 5.15 10.71
C SER A 410 10.20 4.79 11.72
N GLN A 411 10.62 3.52 11.78
CA GLN A 411 11.51 3.02 12.83
C GLN A 411 12.86 3.75 12.90
N ILE A 412 13.43 4.13 11.75
CA ILE A 412 14.73 4.83 11.70
C ILE A 412 14.71 6.15 12.49
N TRP A 413 13.58 6.86 12.48
CA TRP A 413 13.43 8.15 13.18
C TRP A 413 13.27 7.96 14.69
N VAL A 414 12.78 6.81 15.14
CA VAL A 414 12.82 6.42 16.56
C VAL A 414 14.25 6.11 16.98
N LEU A 415 14.98 5.34 16.18
CA LEU A 415 16.38 4.97 16.45
C LEU A 415 17.33 6.17 16.46
N ILE A 416 17.01 7.25 15.75
CA ILE A 416 17.75 8.51 15.79
C ILE A 416 17.28 9.39 16.97
N GLY A 417 15.97 9.50 17.18
CA GLY A 417 15.42 10.43 18.17
C GLY A 417 15.73 10.09 19.62
N VAL A 418 15.71 8.79 19.98
CA VAL A 418 15.94 8.35 21.36
C VAL A 418 17.39 8.62 21.84
N PRO A 419 18.45 8.27 21.08
CA PRO A 419 19.82 8.63 21.45
C PRO A 419 20.04 10.14 21.61
N LEU A 420 19.40 10.97 20.78
CA LEU A 420 19.48 12.43 20.92
C LEU A 420 18.87 12.92 22.24
N CYS A 421 17.77 12.31 22.70
CA CYS A 421 17.19 12.62 24.02
C CYS A 421 18.16 12.28 25.15
N VAL A 422 18.76 11.09 25.12
CA VAL A 422 19.72 10.63 26.13
C VAL A 422 20.96 11.54 26.16
N LEU A 423 21.51 11.86 24.99
CA LEU A 423 22.66 12.75 24.86
C LEU A 423 22.35 14.14 25.42
N GLY A 424 21.22 14.73 25.00
CA GLY A 424 20.79 16.05 25.47
C GLY A 424 20.60 16.09 26.99
N MET A 425 20.02 15.03 27.58
CA MET A 425 19.85 14.95 29.02
C MET A 425 21.18 14.72 29.76
N GLY A 426 22.10 13.93 29.19
CA GLY A 426 23.45 13.74 29.74
C GLY A 426 24.25 15.04 29.78
N VAL A 427 24.19 15.84 28.71
CA VAL A 427 24.77 17.19 28.69
C VAL A 427 24.11 18.05 29.77
N LEU A 428 22.78 18.00 29.89
CA LEU A 428 22.06 18.84 30.82
C LEU A 428 22.35 18.49 32.29
N LEU A 429 22.55 17.21 32.61
CA LEU A 429 23.06 16.76 33.91
C LEU A 429 24.41 17.41 34.25
N TYR A 430 25.34 17.46 33.28
CA TYR A 430 26.63 18.14 33.46
C TYR A 430 26.47 19.65 33.62
N LEU A 431 25.60 20.31 32.85
CA LEU A 431 25.38 21.76 32.94
C LEU A 431 24.74 22.22 34.26
N VAL A 432 23.96 21.36 34.92
CA VAL A 432 23.35 21.64 36.23
C VAL A 432 24.42 21.70 37.33
N ASP A 433 25.53 20.96 37.21
CA ASP A 433 26.59 20.94 38.20
C ASP A 433 27.92 20.54 37.54
N MET A 434 28.68 21.55 37.06
CA MET A 434 29.93 21.34 36.30
C MET A 434 31.14 21.08 37.22
N GLY A 435 30.94 21.02 38.54
CA GLY A 435 32.03 21.08 39.52
C GLY A 435 32.40 22.52 39.90
N ASP A 436 33.09 22.68 41.03
CA ASP A 436 33.54 23.97 41.59
C ASP A 436 32.43 25.02 41.82
N GLY A 437 31.17 24.58 41.89
CA GLY A 437 30.02 25.47 42.07
C GLY A 437 29.60 26.26 40.82
N ARG A 438 30.12 25.89 39.63
CA ARG A 438 29.74 26.50 38.35
C ARG A 438 28.54 25.80 37.71
N SER A 439 27.70 26.58 37.03
CA SER A 439 26.59 26.10 36.20
C SER A 439 26.79 26.54 34.75
N GLY A 440 26.14 25.84 33.82
CA GLY A 440 26.15 26.20 32.39
C GLY A 440 25.65 27.62 32.12
N ASN A 441 26.10 28.19 31.00
CA ASN A 441 25.59 29.46 30.50
C ASN A 441 24.25 29.27 29.76
N GLU A 442 23.55 30.37 29.47
CA GLU A 442 22.24 30.34 28.80
C GLU A 442 22.26 29.55 27.48
N ALA A 443 23.25 29.81 26.61
CA ALA A 443 23.38 29.15 25.32
C ALA A 443 23.53 27.63 25.45
N SER A 444 24.33 27.15 26.42
CA SER A 444 24.52 25.71 26.66
C SER A 444 23.23 25.03 27.12
N PHE A 445 22.45 25.66 28.01
CA PHE A 445 21.16 25.11 28.43
C PHE A 445 20.16 25.12 27.29
N VAL A 446 20.12 26.18 26.49
CA VAL A 446 19.26 26.26 25.30
C VAL A 446 19.61 25.15 24.31
N ALA A 447 20.90 24.94 24.02
CA ALA A 447 21.36 23.89 23.12
C ALA A 447 20.99 22.49 23.62
N ALA A 448 21.24 22.19 24.91
CA ALA A 448 20.91 20.90 25.51
C ALA A 448 19.39 20.63 25.50
N LYS A 449 18.57 21.62 25.89
CA LYS A 449 17.10 21.53 25.82
C LYS A 449 16.59 21.35 24.39
N SER A 450 17.21 22.04 23.42
CA SER A 450 16.85 21.94 22.01
C SER A 450 17.20 20.56 21.45
N LEU A 451 18.34 19.98 21.84
CA LEU A 451 18.74 18.62 21.46
C LEU A 451 17.73 17.56 21.94
N ILE A 452 17.28 17.68 23.20
CA ILE A 452 16.19 16.86 23.74
C ILE A 452 14.91 17.07 22.92
N GLY A 453 14.55 18.33 22.64
CA GLY A 453 13.38 18.67 21.82
C GLY A 453 13.42 18.03 20.44
N ILE A 454 14.56 18.09 19.74
CA ILE A 454 14.74 17.48 18.42
C ILE A 454 14.56 15.97 18.51
N GLY A 455 15.23 15.32 19.48
CA GLY A 455 15.09 13.88 19.70
C GLY A 455 13.64 13.47 19.96
N ARG A 456 12.92 14.24 20.79
CA ARG A 456 11.49 14.03 21.08
C ARG A 456 10.63 14.18 19.84
N GLY A 457 10.86 15.21 19.03
CA GLY A 457 10.11 15.43 17.79
C GLY A 457 10.24 14.26 16.82
N PHE A 458 11.45 13.70 16.71
CA PHE A 458 11.72 12.57 15.83
C PHE A 458 11.07 11.28 16.31
N TYR A 459 11.35 10.87 17.55
CA TYR A 459 10.84 9.58 18.03
C TYR A 459 9.31 9.63 18.23
N GLN A 460 8.76 10.70 18.80
CA GLN A 460 7.35 10.74 19.20
C GLN A 460 6.43 10.73 17.97
N THR A 461 6.77 11.52 16.94
CA THR A 461 6.04 11.55 15.67
C THR A 461 6.09 10.19 14.99
N ALA A 462 7.27 9.56 14.95
CA ALA A 462 7.44 8.26 14.31
C ALA A 462 6.78 7.11 15.08
N ALA A 463 6.84 7.12 16.41
CA ALA A 463 6.19 6.14 17.26
C ALA A 463 4.67 6.22 17.11
N GLN A 464 4.08 7.42 17.14
CA GLN A 464 2.64 7.62 16.96
C GLN A 464 2.15 7.05 15.63
N VAL A 465 2.81 7.40 14.51
CA VAL A 465 2.45 6.88 13.19
C VAL A 465 2.59 5.37 13.13
N SER A 466 3.62 4.79 13.76
CA SER A 466 3.85 3.35 13.81
C SER A 466 2.73 2.61 14.54
N VAL A 467 2.32 3.12 15.70
CA VAL A 467 1.24 2.53 16.52
C VAL A 467 -0.09 2.54 15.76
N GLN A 468 -0.40 3.62 15.06
CA GLN A 468 -1.62 3.72 14.24
C GLN A 468 -1.56 2.92 12.93
N ALA A 469 -0.38 2.46 12.51
CA ALA A 469 -0.19 1.70 11.28
C ALA A 469 -0.26 0.18 11.47
N VAL A 470 -0.10 -0.31 12.71
CA VAL A 470 -0.10 -1.75 13.04
C VAL A 470 -1.44 -2.27 13.57
N VAL A 471 -2.47 -1.42 13.61
CA VAL A 471 -3.81 -1.78 14.09
C VAL A 471 -4.86 -1.63 12.99
N SER A 472 -5.99 -2.31 13.16
CA SER A 472 -7.16 -2.17 12.29
C SER A 472 -7.81 -0.78 12.43
N ARG A 473 -8.66 -0.40 11.48
CA ARG A 473 -9.34 0.91 11.50
C ARG A 473 -10.22 1.13 12.73
N GLN A 474 -10.91 0.07 13.17
CA GLN A 474 -11.73 0.07 14.38
C GLN A 474 -10.93 0.48 15.63
N ASP A 475 -9.63 0.18 15.63
CA ASP A 475 -8.75 0.29 16.77
C ASP A 475 -7.89 1.57 16.77
N VAL A 476 -7.94 2.39 15.71
CA VAL A 476 -7.10 3.59 15.58
C VAL A 476 -7.36 4.58 16.72
N SER A 477 -8.62 4.77 17.10
CA SER A 477 -9.02 5.65 18.21
C SER A 477 -8.46 5.14 19.55
N VAL A 478 -8.69 3.86 19.84
CA VAL A 478 -8.28 3.22 21.08
C VAL A 478 -6.75 3.20 21.20
N VAL A 479 -6.02 2.81 20.15
CA VAL A 479 -4.56 2.74 20.21
C VAL A 479 -3.92 4.12 20.40
N THR A 480 -4.51 5.15 19.79
CA THR A 480 -4.05 6.54 19.95
C THR A 480 -4.29 7.03 21.38
N ALA A 481 -5.45 6.69 21.96
CA ALA A 481 -5.75 6.98 23.35
C ALA A 481 -4.81 6.28 24.32
N VAL A 482 -4.52 4.99 24.12
CA VAL A 482 -3.59 4.23 24.96
C VAL A 482 -2.18 4.82 24.89
N PHE A 483 -1.73 5.23 23.71
CA PHE A 483 -0.43 5.88 23.53
C PHE A 483 -0.31 7.19 24.33
N PHE A 484 -1.29 8.08 24.25
CA PHE A 484 -1.28 9.35 25.02
C PHE A 484 -1.58 9.18 26.51
N ALA A 485 -2.42 8.19 26.87
CA ALA A 485 -2.65 7.84 28.26
C ALA A 485 -1.35 7.37 28.92
N SER A 486 -0.56 6.53 28.23
CA SER A 486 0.74 6.04 28.72
C SER A 486 1.73 7.18 28.99
N MET A 487 1.79 8.16 28.08
CA MET A 487 2.57 9.40 28.30
C MET A 487 2.09 10.16 29.54
N SER A 488 0.79 10.30 29.70
CA SER A 488 0.20 11.04 30.82
C SER A 488 0.43 10.35 32.16
N VAL A 489 0.37 9.01 32.20
CA VAL A 489 0.75 8.20 33.37
C VAL A 489 2.21 8.44 33.73
N GLY A 490 3.12 8.34 32.75
CA GLY A 490 4.54 8.63 32.94
C GLY A 490 4.79 10.01 33.54
N GLY A 491 4.11 11.03 33.00
CA GLY A 491 4.21 12.41 33.50
C GLY A 491 3.66 12.62 34.91
N ALA A 492 2.57 11.94 35.27
CA ALA A 492 1.99 12.02 36.61
C ALA A 492 2.89 11.36 37.67
N ILE A 493 3.46 10.19 37.35
CA ILE A 493 4.46 9.53 38.20
C ILE A 493 5.70 10.42 38.32
N GLY A 494 6.20 10.96 37.20
CA GLY A 494 7.38 11.81 37.19
C GLY A 494 7.22 13.10 38.01
N THR A 495 6.05 13.74 37.94
CA THR A 495 5.73 14.92 38.77
C THR A 495 5.74 14.57 40.26
N SER A 496 5.20 13.41 40.62
CA SER A 496 5.16 12.93 42.01
C SER A 496 6.56 12.62 42.54
N VAL A 497 7.39 11.94 41.75
CA VAL A 497 8.80 11.64 42.07
C VAL A 497 9.62 12.91 42.20
N ALA A 498 9.48 13.88 41.29
CA ALA A 498 10.14 15.18 41.41
C ALA A 498 9.77 15.86 42.73
N GLY A 499 8.47 15.93 43.04
CA GLY A 499 7.98 16.53 44.27
C GLY A 499 8.54 15.83 45.51
N ALA A 500 8.63 14.50 45.50
CA ALA A 500 9.19 13.71 46.60
C ALA A 500 10.70 13.95 46.78
N ILE A 501 11.49 13.90 45.70
CA ILE A 501 12.94 14.17 45.73
C ILE A 501 13.18 15.59 46.25
N TRP A 502 12.57 16.60 45.63
CA TRP A 502 12.79 18.01 45.99
C TRP A 502 12.45 18.33 47.45
N ARG A 503 11.30 17.84 47.95
CA ARG A 503 10.87 18.07 49.34
C ARG A 503 11.74 17.35 50.37
N ASN A 504 12.38 16.24 50.00
CA ASN A 504 13.24 15.48 50.90
C ASN A 504 14.69 15.92 50.86
N THR A 505 15.18 16.39 49.71
CA THR A 505 16.59 16.76 49.52
C THR A 505 16.85 18.22 49.85
N LEU A 506 16.08 19.15 49.29
CA LEU A 506 16.39 20.57 49.38
C LEU A 506 16.38 21.09 50.84
N PRO A 507 15.36 20.80 51.69
CA PRO A 507 15.38 21.21 53.09
C PRO A 507 16.55 20.62 53.88
N LYS A 508 16.90 19.34 53.65
CA LYS A 508 18.03 18.69 54.31
C LYS A 508 19.36 19.34 53.92
N LYS A 509 19.53 19.65 52.64
CA LYS A 509 20.72 20.33 52.12
C LYS A 509 20.82 21.78 52.61
N LEU A 510 19.71 22.50 52.69
CA LEU A 510 19.67 23.83 53.30
C LEU A 510 20.07 23.78 54.78
N GLN A 511 19.57 22.82 55.56
CA GLN A 511 19.98 22.64 56.96
C GLN A 511 21.46 22.24 57.11
N GLN A 512 22.00 21.51 56.13
CA GLN A 512 23.39 21.08 56.12
C GLN A 512 24.35 22.23 55.79
N TYR A 513 24.04 23.04 54.77
CA TYR A 513 24.98 24.03 54.22
C TYR A 513 24.76 25.46 54.70
N LEU A 514 23.57 25.85 55.19
CA LEU A 514 23.37 27.20 55.70
C LEU A 514 24.26 27.47 56.93
N PRO A 515 24.81 28.69 57.06
CA PRO A 515 25.46 29.14 58.29
C PRO A 515 24.58 28.90 59.52
N SER A 516 25.18 28.61 60.66
CA SER A 516 24.49 28.27 61.92
C SER A 516 23.36 29.24 62.27
N GLU A 517 23.59 30.54 62.08
CA GLU A 517 22.64 31.64 62.34
C GLU A 517 21.40 31.62 61.42
N LEU A 518 21.53 31.08 60.20
CA LEU A 518 20.49 31.08 59.17
C LEU A 518 19.76 29.74 59.05
N LYS A 519 20.18 28.69 59.77
CA LYS A 519 19.51 27.37 59.72
C LYS A 519 18.02 27.43 60.08
N GLY A 520 17.62 28.35 60.96
CA GLY A 520 16.20 28.59 61.29
C GLY A 520 15.37 29.10 60.12
N GLN A 521 16.00 29.72 59.11
CA GLN A 521 15.35 30.26 57.91
C GLN A 521 15.24 29.22 56.78
N ALA A 522 15.73 27.98 56.96
CA ALA A 522 15.68 26.94 55.92
C ALA A 522 14.25 26.69 55.39
N LYS A 523 13.23 26.72 56.27
CA LYS A 523 11.82 26.55 55.87
C LYS A 523 11.29 27.72 55.04
N SER A 524 11.66 28.96 55.37
CA SER A 524 11.21 30.15 54.63
C SER A 524 11.90 30.26 53.27
N ILE A 525 13.19 29.90 53.19
CA ILE A 525 13.96 29.82 51.94
C ILE A 525 13.39 28.72 51.03
N PHE A 526 13.05 27.56 51.58
CA PHE A 526 12.41 26.47 50.84
C PHE A 526 11.02 26.86 50.30
N GLY A 527 10.23 27.57 51.10
CA GLY A 527 8.86 27.96 50.75
C GLY A 527 8.74 29.12 49.75
N SER A 528 9.82 29.85 49.46
CA SER A 528 9.76 31.02 48.58
C SER A 528 11.07 31.27 47.82
N ILE A 529 10.99 31.20 46.49
CA ILE A 529 12.11 31.55 45.59
C ILE A 529 12.55 33.01 45.79
N VAL A 530 11.62 33.90 46.17
CA VAL A 530 11.90 35.32 46.40
C VAL A 530 12.78 35.47 47.63
N VAL A 531 12.50 34.73 48.70
CA VAL A 531 13.34 34.70 49.92
C VAL A 531 14.74 34.16 49.59
N ALA A 532 14.81 33.07 48.82
CA ALA A 532 16.10 32.50 48.39
C ALA A 532 16.96 33.48 47.58
N ARG A 533 16.33 34.38 46.80
CA ARG A 533 17.01 35.39 45.96
C ARG A 533 17.29 36.72 46.67
N LYS A 534 16.82 36.94 47.90
CA LYS A 534 17.14 38.15 48.69
C LYS A 534 18.61 38.24 49.08
N TYR A 535 19.29 37.11 49.21
CA TYR A 535 20.72 37.08 49.54
C TYR A 535 21.57 37.44 48.31
N ALA A 536 22.50 38.37 48.48
CA ALA A 536 23.38 38.83 47.41
C ALA A 536 24.31 37.70 46.93
N MET A 537 24.60 37.65 45.62
CA MET A 537 25.53 36.69 45.03
C MET A 537 26.93 36.83 45.64
N GLY A 538 27.60 35.69 45.87
CA GLY A 538 28.93 35.64 46.50
C GLY A 538 28.94 35.71 48.02
N THR A 539 27.78 35.83 48.67
CA THR A 539 27.67 35.66 50.13
C THR A 539 27.64 34.18 50.51
N GLU A 540 28.20 33.83 51.68
CA GLU A 540 28.22 32.44 52.17
C GLU A 540 26.81 31.83 52.24
N ALA A 541 25.82 32.62 52.68
CA ALA A 541 24.42 32.22 52.68
C ALA A 541 23.89 31.91 51.28
N ARG A 542 24.18 32.76 50.29
CA ARG A 542 23.72 32.58 48.91
C ARG A 542 24.40 31.39 48.24
N ASP A 543 25.68 31.17 48.48
CA ASP A 543 26.42 30.04 47.92
C ASP A 543 25.97 28.71 48.52
N ALA A 544 25.65 28.67 49.82
CA ALA A 544 25.00 27.53 50.47
C ALA A 544 23.62 27.21 49.87
N ILE A 545 22.80 28.24 49.59
CA ILE A 545 21.51 28.08 48.91
C ILE A 545 21.71 27.56 47.49
N ASN A 546 22.62 28.17 46.71
CA ASN A 546 22.91 27.76 45.33
C ASN A 546 23.39 26.32 45.26
N ARG A 547 24.28 25.90 46.17
CA ARG A 547 24.74 24.51 46.28
C ARG A 547 23.59 23.55 46.61
N SER A 548 22.71 23.93 47.54
CA SER A 548 21.54 23.11 47.90
C SER A 548 20.60 22.88 46.72
N TYR A 549 20.38 23.91 45.89
CA TYR A 549 19.57 23.83 44.68
C TYR A 549 20.27 23.03 43.56
N ARG A 550 21.58 23.23 43.31
CA ARG A 550 22.36 22.44 42.33
C ARG A 550 22.32 20.95 42.64
N GLU A 551 22.68 20.56 43.86
CA GLU A 551 22.72 19.15 44.23
C GLU A 551 21.32 18.51 44.18
N SER A 552 20.27 19.25 44.52
CA SER A 552 18.89 18.75 44.41
C SER A 552 18.45 18.58 42.95
N GLN A 553 18.74 19.56 42.08
CA GLN A 553 18.41 19.47 40.65
C GLN A 553 19.24 18.38 39.96
N ARG A 554 20.49 18.16 40.38
CA ARG A 554 21.34 17.08 39.87
C ARG A 554 20.74 15.70 40.15
N LEU A 555 20.15 15.48 41.33
CA LEU A 555 19.45 14.22 41.63
C LEU A 555 18.22 14.01 40.73
N LEU A 556 17.45 15.07 40.47
CA LEU A 556 16.35 15.03 39.50
C LEU A 556 16.86 14.72 38.08
N ALA A 557 18.01 15.29 37.71
CA ALA A 557 18.63 15.03 36.42
C ALA A 557 19.11 13.58 36.28
N ILE A 558 19.70 12.99 37.32
CA ILE A 558 20.09 11.57 37.33
C ILE A 558 18.86 10.67 37.16
N ALA A 559 17.79 10.93 37.92
CA ALA A 559 16.55 10.17 37.81
C ALA A 559 15.94 10.26 36.40
N GLY A 560 15.98 11.44 35.78
CA GLY A 560 15.56 11.65 34.39
C GLY A 560 16.42 10.89 33.39
N LEU A 561 17.75 10.92 33.54
CA LEU A 561 18.68 10.23 32.65
C LEU A 561 18.52 8.71 32.71
N VAL A 562 18.36 8.12 33.90
CA VAL A 562 18.11 6.68 34.05
C VAL A 562 16.86 6.25 33.28
N SER A 563 15.79 7.05 33.33
CA SER A 563 14.56 6.79 32.57
C SER A 563 14.79 6.81 31.06
N LEU A 564 15.53 7.79 30.55
CA LEU A 564 15.85 7.86 29.11
C LEU A 564 16.81 6.75 28.67
N SER A 565 17.76 6.34 29.50
CA SER A 565 18.69 5.24 29.16
C SER A 565 17.94 3.92 28.93
N LEU A 566 16.85 3.67 29.67
CA LEU A 566 15.98 2.52 29.44
C LEU A 566 15.34 2.56 28.03
N MET A 567 15.05 3.75 27.51
CA MET A 567 14.48 3.90 26.17
C MET A 567 15.41 3.37 25.07
N LEU A 568 16.74 3.38 25.26
CA LEU A 568 17.69 2.82 24.28
C LEU A 568 17.50 1.32 24.06
N ILE A 569 17.04 0.61 25.09
CA ILE A 569 16.72 -0.82 24.99
C ILE A 569 15.32 -0.97 24.38
N VAL A 570 14.35 -0.19 24.87
CA VAL A 570 12.94 -0.30 24.44
C VAL A 570 12.77 0.02 22.95
N MET A 571 13.52 0.99 22.40
CA MET A 571 13.41 1.39 21.00
C MET A 571 13.70 0.26 20.01
N LEU A 572 14.51 -0.74 20.41
CA LEU A 572 14.88 -1.88 19.56
C LEU A 572 13.71 -2.83 19.31
N PHE A 573 12.69 -2.82 20.17
CA PHE A 573 11.50 -3.68 20.03
C PHE A 573 10.47 -3.14 19.04
N LEU A 574 10.62 -1.90 18.58
CA LEU A 574 9.73 -1.28 17.61
C LEU A 574 9.96 -1.89 16.22
N LYS A 575 8.94 -2.50 15.57
CA LYS A 575 9.10 -3.04 14.21
C LYS A 575 9.25 -1.95 13.16
N ASN A 576 9.99 -2.26 12.08
CA ASN A 576 9.96 -1.45 10.87
C ASN A 576 8.60 -1.56 10.19
N VAL A 577 7.84 -0.46 10.16
CA VAL A 577 6.59 -0.40 9.40
C VAL A 577 6.88 0.30 8.07
N LYS A 578 6.71 -0.42 6.95
CA LYS A 578 6.77 0.17 5.61
C LYS A 578 5.53 1.04 5.41
N LEU A 579 5.73 2.35 5.40
CA LEU A 579 4.69 3.34 5.11
C LEU A 579 4.38 3.40 3.61
N ALA A 580 5.25 2.84 2.75
CA ALA A 580 5.00 2.58 1.33
C ALA A 580 4.06 1.39 1.18
N ARG A 581 2.81 1.58 1.57
CA ARG A 581 1.73 0.70 1.14
C ARG A 581 0.76 1.58 0.38
N ASN A 582 0.55 1.27 -0.89
CA ASN A 582 -0.68 1.63 -1.63
C ASN A 582 -1.91 0.92 -1.03
N SER A 583 -1.90 0.62 0.27
CA SER A 583 -3.06 0.17 1.03
C SER A 583 -4.08 1.27 1.26
N PHE A 584 -3.86 2.47 0.74
CA PHE A 584 -4.96 3.42 0.65
C PHE A 584 -5.93 3.06 -0.48
N LEU A 585 -5.45 2.40 -1.55
CA LEU A 585 -6.28 1.95 -2.67
C LEU A 585 -6.78 0.50 -2.51
N ILE A 586 -6.11 -0.35 -1.73
CA ILE A 586 -6.60 -1.71 -1.39
C ILE A 586 -7.80 -1.64 -0.42
N PHE A 587 -7.98 -0.54 0.31
CA PHE A 587 -9.05 -0.41 1.30
C PHE A 587 -10.41 0.01 0.72
N LEU A 588 -10.53 0.06 -0.61
CA LEU A 588 -11.72 0.53 -1.31
C LEU A 588 -12.67 -0.57 -1.80
N THR A 589 -12.33 -1.87 -1.66
CA THR A 589 -13.16 -2.96 -2.22
C THR A 589 -13.06 -4.31 -1.50
N MET A 590 -12.85 -4.38 -0.19
CA MET A 590 -12.98 -5.67 0.53
C MET A 590 -14.20 -5.68 1.46
N GLU A 591 -15.35 -6.09 0.92
CA GLU A 591 -15.98 -7.26 1.56
C GLU A 591 -14.88 -8.35 1.51
N THR A 592 -14.51 -8.96 2.65
CA THR A 592 -13.52 -10.04 2.57
C THR A 592 -14.02 -11.05 1.53
N LEU A 593 -13.12 -11.62 0.72
CA LEU A 593 -13.52 -12.55 -0.36
C LEU A 593 -14.40 -13.69 0.19
N SER A 594 -14.22 -14.00 1.48
CA SER A 594 -14.93 -15.02 2.25
C SER A 594 -16.31 -14.60 2.80
N ASP A 595 -16.57 -13.31 3.02
CA ASP A 595 -17.88 -12.79 3.44
C ASP A 595 -18.82 -12.51 2.25
N THR A 596 -18.31 -12.64 1.02
CA THR A 596 -19.04 -12.45 -0.24
C THR A 596 -19.43 -13.78 -0.86
N THR A 597 -20.70 -13.90 -1.22
CA THR A 597 -21.12 -14.89 -2.22
C THR A 597 -20.91 -14.31 -3.61
N TRP A 598 -20.21 -15.06 -4.44
CA TRP A 598 -19.89 -14.69 -5.81
C TRP A 598 -20.87 -15.37 -6.77
N ASP A 599 -21.24 -14.67 -7.83
CA ASP A 599 -22.00 -15.29 -8.90
C ASP A 599 -21.07 -16.14 -9.76
N VAL A 600 -19.85 -15.64 -9.99
CA VAL A 600 -18.86 -16.28 -10.85
C VAL A 600 -17.47 -16.10 -10.26
N ILE A 601 -16.71 -17.19 -10.23
CA ILE A 601 -15.26 -17.16 -10.03
C ILE A 601 -14.59 -17.53 -11.34
N ILE A 602 -13.63 -16.72 -11.76
CA ILE A 602 -12.78 -16.96 -12.93
C ILE A 602 -11.36 -17.16 -12.42
N ASP A 603 -10.76 -18.31 -12.69
CA ASP A 603 -9.41 -18.68 -12.29
C ASP A 603 -8.45 -18.67 -13.50
N GLY A 604 -7.42 -17.84 -13.40
CA GLY A 604 -6.48 -17.50 -14.46
C GLY A 604 -6.88 -16.25 -15.24
N THR A 605 -5.90 -15.48 -15.70
CA THR A 605 -6.09 -14.24 -16.50
C THR A 605 -5.63 -14.41 -17.94
N GLY A 606 -5.71 -15.64 -18.48
CA GLY A 606 -5.48 -15.93 -19.89
C GLY A 606 -6.53 -15.32 -20.82
N VAL A 607 -6.43 -15.64 -22.11
CA VAL A 607 -7.26 -15.04 -23.17
C VAL A 607 -8.75 -15.24 -22.92
N SER A 608 -9.20 -16.49 -22.81
CA SER A 608 -10.62 -16.83 -22.64
C SER A 608 -11.18 -16.27 -21.33
N GLN A 609 -10.41 -16.35 -20.25
CA GLN A 609 -10.80 -15.87 -18.93
C GLN A 609 -10.96 -14.34 -18.90
N SER A 610 -10.01 -13.61 -19.46
CA SER A 610 -10.04 -12.14 -19.52
C SER A 610 -11.18 -11.64 -20.40
N LEU A 611 -11.44 -12.31 -21.52
CA LEU A 611 -12.57 -11.99 -22.39
C LEU A 611 -13.92 -12.34 -21.73
N LEU A 612 -14.02 -13.44 -20.97
CA LEU A 612 -15.21 -13.71 -20.15
C LEU A 612 -15.44 -12.63 -19.09
N ALA A 613 -14.38 -12.20 -18.41
CA ALA A 613 -14.46 -11.12 -17.44
C ALA A 613 -14.94 -9.81 -18.09
N LEU A 614 -14.48 -9.52 -19.32
CA LEU A 614 -14.98 -8.42 -20.12
C LEU A 614 -16.47 -8.59 -20.45
N ALA A 615 -16.91 -9.75 -20.94
CA ALA A 615 -18.32 -10.01 -21.28
C ALA A 615 -19.26 -9.84 -20.07
N LEU A 616 -18.78 -10.16 -18.87
CA LEU A 616 -19.52 -9.99 -17.63
C LEU A 616 -19.43 -8.56 -17.06
N SER A 617 -18.62 -7.68 -17.65
CA SER A 617 -18.60 -6.28 -17.23
C SER A 617 -19.98 -5.67 -17.42
N ARG A 618 -20.45 -4.95 -16.39
CA ARG A 618 -21.79 -4.32 -16.36
C ARG A 618 -22.97 -5.28 -16.43
N SER A 619 -22.76 -6.60 -16.35
CA SER A 619 -23.84 -7.59 -16.23
C SER A 619 -24.59 -7.55 -14.89
N GLY A 620 -24.06 -6.80 -13.92
CA GLY A 620 -24.58 -6.77 -12.54
C GLY A 620 -24.18 -7.98 -11.69
N LYS A 621 -23.47 -8.95 -12.27
CA LYS A 621 -22.96 -10.13 -11.56
C LYS A 621 -21.76 -9.79 -10.68
N LYS A 622 -21.66 -10.41 -9.50
CA LYS A 622 -20.47 -10.37 -8.64
C LYS A 622 -19.42 -11.34 -9.19
N VAL A 623 -18.41 -10.79 -9.86
CA VAL A 623 -17.31 -11.56 -10.46
C VAL A 623 -16.05 -11.44 -9.59
N LEU A 624 -15.49 -12.58 -9.17
CA LEU A 624 -14.16 -12.67 -8.59
C LEU A 624 -13.21 -13.31 -9.60
N HIS A 625 -12.23 -12.56 -10.07
CA HIS A 625 -11.25 -12.99 -11.06
C HIS A 625 -9.88 -13.14 -10.40
N MET A 626 -9.36 -14.36 -10.38
CA MET A 626 -8.16 -14.75 -9.64
C MET A 626 -7.06 -15.19 -10.59
N ASP A 627 -5.81 -15.07 -10.16
CA ASP A 627 -4.66 -15.70 -10.83
C ASP A 627 -3.64 -16.15 -9.80
N SER A 628 -3.03 -17.31 -10.03
CA SER A 628 -1.92 -17.81 -9.21
C SER A 628 -0.62 -17.01 -9.43
N ASN A 629 -0.51 -16.30 -10.56
CA ASN A 629 0.63 -15.46 -10.89
C ASN A 629 0.52 -14.05 -10.28
N GLN A 630 1.67 -13.38 -10.15
CA GLN A 630 1.76 -11.98 -9.70
C GLN A 630 1.52 -10.97 -10.84
N TYR A 631 1.24 -11.46 -12.05
CA TYR A 631 1.06 -10.68 -13.28
C TYR A 631 -0.19 -11.17 -14.01
N TYR A 632 -0.70 -10.34 -14.93
CA TYR A 632 -1.83 -10.68 -15.80
C TYR A 632 -1.38 -11.38 -17.08
N GLY A 633 -2.30 -12.12 -17.70
CA GLY A 633 -2.15 -12.64 -19.06
C GLY A 633 -1.81 -14.12 -19.15
N GLY A 634 -1.46 -14.78 -18.03
CA GLY A 634 -1.10 -16.19 -18.03
C GLY A 634 -0.02 -16.52 -19.06
N SER A 635 -0.35 -17.39 -20.03
CA SER A 635 0.53 -17.76 -21.15
C SER A 635 0.87 -16.62 -22.12
N ASP A 636 0.09 -15.55 -22.09
CA ASP A 636 0.18 -14.41 -23.01
C ASP A 636 0.73 -13.15 -22.32
N ALA A 637 1.30 -13.30 -21.12
CA ALA A 637 1.90 -12.21 -20.36
C ALA A 637 3.04 -11.53 -21.13
N ALA A 638 3.26 -10.24 -20.82
CA ALA A 638 4.39 -9.48 -21.34
C ALA A 638 5.28 -8.95 -20.20
N PHE A 639 6.60 -9.00 -20.40
CA PHE A 639 7.58 -8.75 -19.35
C PHE A 639 8.63 -7.71 -19.75
N SER A 640 9.12 -6.97 -18.76
CA SER A 640 10.42 -6.31 -18.84
C SER A 640 11.57 -7.33 -18.85
N LEU A 641 12.81 -6.89 -19.12
CA LEU A 641 13.97 -7.79 -19.17
C LEU A 641 14.24 -8.50 -17.83
N ASP A 642 13.99 -7.81 -16.71
CA ASP A 642 14.24 -8.33 -15.36
C ASP A 642 13.13 -9.32 -14.97
N GLU A 643 11.87 -9.01 -15.30
CA GLU A 643 10.74 -9.90 -15.10
C GLU A 643 10.87 -11.18 -15.95
N ALA A 644 11.34 -11.06 -17.19
CA ALA A 644 11.64 -12.21 -18.04
C ALA A 644 12.74 -13.10 -17.46
N GLN A 645 13.76 -12.49 -16.83
CA GLN A 645 14.81 -13.21 -16.09
C GLN A 645 14.26 -13.97 -14.90
N GLU A 646 13.48 -13.31 -14.05
CA GLU A 646 12.85 -13.94 -12.89
C GLU A 646 11.90 -15.08 -13.31
N TRP A 647 11.14 -14.87 -14.39
CA TRP A 647 10.25 -15.87 -14.97
C TRP A 647 11.02 -17.10 -15.46
N ALA A 648 12.09 -16.93 -16.26
CA ALA A 648 12.89 -18.03 -16.77
C ALA A 648 13.52 -18.88 -15.65
N GLU A 649 13.97 -18.22 -14.57
CA GLU A 649 14.50 -18.90 -13.39
C GLU A 649 13.43 -19.70 -12.62
N LYS A 650 12.17 -19.25 -12.64
CA LYS A 650 11.04 -19.93 -11.99
C LYS A 650 10.60 -21.15 -12.79
N VAL A 651 10.46 -21.01 -14.11
CA VAL A 651 10.01 -22.08 -15.02
C VAL A 651 10.84 -23.36 -14.87
N ASN A 652 12.16 -23.24 -14.75
CA ASN A 652 13.03 -24.41 -14.65
C ASN A 652 13.06 -25.06 -13.25
N LYS A 653 12.59 -24.36 -12.21
CA LYS A 653 12.55 -24.88 -10.84
C LYS A 653 11.28 -25.68 -10.56
N ASP A 654 10.18 -25.34 -11.22
CA ASP A 654 8.87 -25.94 -10.99
C ASP A 654 8.52 -26.97 -12.08
N THR A 655 8.93 -28.22 -11.85
CA THR A 655 8.88 -29.29 -12.86
C THR A 655 7.55 -30.03 -12.96
N SER A 656 6.55 -29.70 -12.11
CA SER A 656 5.39 -30.58 -11.92
C SER A 656 4.08 -30.12 -12.61
N THR A 657 3.94 -28.84 -12.96
CA THR A 657 2.67 -28.25 -13.49
C THR A 657 2.85 -27.08 -14.47
N SER A 658 4.06 -26.77 -14.96
CA SER A 658 4.31 -25.59 -15.82
C SER A 658 4.00 -25.85 -17.31
N LEU A 659 3.26 -24.92 -17.95
CA LEU A 659 3.05 -24.83 -19.41
C LEU A 659 4.33 -24.50 -20.21
N PHE A 660 5.40 -24.16 -19.50
CA PHE A 660 6.68 -23.77 -20.06
C PHE A 660 7.80 -24.67 -19.56
N LYS A 661 8.78 -24.96 -20.41
CA LYS A 661 10.00 -25.72 -20.10
C LYS A 661 11.22 -25.13 -20.81
N ASP A 662 12.41 -25.61 -20.45
CA ASP A 662 13.68 -25.30 -21.11
C ASP A 662 13.97 -23.78 -21.24
N ALA A 663 13.55 -23.00 -20.26
CA ALA A 663 13.70 -21.54 -20.31
C ALA A 663 15.17 -21.15 -20.17
N SER A 664 15.71 -20.32 -21.06
CA SER A 664 17.09 -19.86 -20.97
C SER A 664 17.23 -18.44 -21.51
N ILE A 665 18.15 -17.68 -20.92
CA ILE A 665 18.43 -16.30 -21.33
C ILE A 665 19.86 -16.20 -21.82
N PHE A 666 19.99 -15.57 -22.98
CA PHE A 666 21.24 -15.11 -23.54
C PHE A 666 21.31 -13.59 -23.39
N LYS A 667 22.47 -13.09 -22.95
CA LYS A 667 22.77 -11.65 -22.90
C LYS A 667 24.17 -11.43 -23.45
N LEU A 668 24.32 -10.44 -24.33
CA LEU A 668 25.61 -10.14 -24.94
C LEU A 668 26.57 -9.55 -23.90
N ASP A 669 27.74 -10.19 -23.71
CA ASP A 669 28.79 -9.71 -22.81
C ASP A 669 29.58 -8.55 -23.44
N THR A 670 29.23 -7.32 -23.09
CA THR A 670 29.89 -6.09 -23.58
C THR A 670 31.30 -5.87 -23.01
N SER A 671 31.77 -6.70 -22.08
CA SER A 671 33.16 -6.65 -21.56
C SER A 671 34.19 -7.23 -22.53
N LEU A 672 33.77 -8.03 -23.52
CA LEU A 672 34.65 -8.70 -24.49
C LEU A 672 34.68 -8.01 -25.87
N ALA A 673 33.80 -7.04 -26.11
CA ALA A 673 33.73 -6.30 -27.37
C ALA A 673 34.81 -5.19 -27.42
N GLN A 674 35.82 -5.37 -28.26
CA GLN A 674 36.94 -4.43 -28.43
C GLN A 674 36.55 -3.12 -29.16
N ASP A 675 35.36 -3.06 -29.76
CA ASP A 675 34.92 -1.90 -30.56
C ASP A 675 33.58 -1.33 -30.04
N ARG A 676 33.67 -0.39 -29.08
CA ARG A 676 32.51 0.19 -28.37
C ARG A 676 31.75 1.27 -29.15
N SER A 677 32.10 1.53 -30.42
CA SER A 677 31.70 2.77 -31.10
C SER A 677 30.51 2.65 -32.07
N ILE A 678 29.96 1.46 -32.33
CA ILE A 678 29.07 1.28 -33.51
C ILE A 678 27.73 0.56 -33.24
N SER A 679 27.51 -0.14 -32.12
CA SER A 679 26.23 -0.89 -31.89
C SER A 679 25.42 -0.35 -30.70
N PRO A 680 24.09 -0.20 -30.83
CA PRO A 680 23.23 0.27 -29.74
C PRO A 680 23.23 -0.73 -28.57
N GLU A 681 23.49 -0.23 -27.37
CA GLU A 681 23.48 -1.02 -26.14
C GLU A 681 22.05 -1.31 -25.65
N LEU A 682 21.89 -2.38 -24.87
CA LEU A 682 20.64 -2.71 -24.20
C LEU A 682 20.26 -1.59 -23.22
N ALA A 683 19.03 -1.08 -23.32
CA ALA A 683 18.54 -0.01 -22.44
C ALA A 683 18.14 -0.54 -21.05
N SER A 684 17.59 0.35 -20.20
CA SER A 684 17.05 -0.06 -18.90
C SER A 684 15.93 -1.09 -19.07
N SER A 685 15.87 -2.07 -18.18
CA SER A 685 14.91 -3.18 -18.21
C SER A 685 13.45 -2.79 -18.52
N ARG A 686 12.95 -1.71 -17.90
CA ARG A 686 11.57 -1.20 -18.08
C ARG A 686 11.28 -0.55 -19.43
N ALA A 687 12.28 -0.37 -20.28
CA ALA A 687 12.11 0.12 -21.63
C ALA A 687 11.62 -0.97 -22.60
N TYR A 688 11.44 -2.20 -22.10
CA TYR A 688 11.03 -3.36 -22.87
C TYR A 688 9.70 -3.92 -22.36
N THR A 689 8.90 -4.44 -23.27
CA THR A 689 7.63 -5.14 -22.96
C THR A 689 7.49 -6.32 -23.93
N LEU A 690 7.93 -7.49 -23.48
CA LEU A 690 8.19 -8.65 -24.30
C LEU A 690 7.14 -9.74 -24.05
N SER A 691 6.29 -10.02 -25.04
CA SER A 691 5.20 -10.99 -24.91
C SER A 691 5.69 -12.44 -25.04
N LEU A 692 5.24 -13.32 -24.13
CA LEU A 692 5.47 -14.76 -24.24
C LEU A 692 4.72 -15.41 -25.41
N SER A 693 3.64 -14.79 -25.87
CA SER A 693 2.81 -15.37 -26.92
C SER A 693 2.20 -14.30 -27.82
N PRO A 694 3.01 -13.67 -28.69
CA PRO A 694 2.49 -12.71 -29.64
C PRO A 694 1.66 -13.44 -30.70
N TYR A 695 0.46 -12.90 -30.94
CA TYR A 695 -0.39 -13.29 -32.04
C TYR A 695 -0.91 -12.06 -32.75
N LEU A 696 -1.15 -12.19 -34.05
CA LEU A 696 -1.74 -11.13 -34.85
C LEU A 696 -3.27 -11.21 -34.85
N LEU A 697 -3.92 -10.05 -34.95
CA LEU A 697 -5.36 -9.94 -35.02
C LEU A 697 -5.76 -9.50 -36.42
N TYR A 698 -6.45 -10.37 -37.16
CA TYR A 698 -6.97 -9.99 -38.48
C TYR A 698 -8.02 -8.88 -38.36
N ALA A 699 -8.03 -7.95 -39.31
CA ALA A 699 -8.94 -6.81 -39.28
C ALA A 699 -10.42 -7.21 -39.26
N ARG A 700 -10.76 -8.35 -39.90
CA ARG A 700 -12.11 -8.94 -39.85
C ARG A 700 -12.31 -9.98 -38.75
N SER A 701 -11.46 -10.01 -37.72
CA SER A 701 -11.75 -10.84 -36.55
C SER A 701 -13.02 -10.34 -35.85
N PRO A 702 -13.94 -11.22 -35.41
CA PRO A 702 -15.05 -10.85 -34.55
C PRO A 702 -14.59 -10.13 -33.27
N LEU A 703 -13.38 -10.40 -32.79
CA LEU A 703 -12.80 -9.69 -31.64
C LEU A 703 -12.63 -8.20 -31.89
N MET A 704 -12.30 -7.79 -33.12
CA MET A 704 -12.23 -6.37 -33.45
C MET A 704 -13.59 -5.69 -33.24
N SER A 705 -14.65 -6.35 -33.69
CA SER A 705 -16.03 -5.85 -33.50
C SER A 705 -16.43 -5.87 -32.02
N ALA A 706 -16.04 -6.90 -31.26
CA ALA A 706 -16.27 -7.02 -29.82
C ALA A 706 -15.55 -5.92 -29.00
N LEU A 707 -14.31 -5.58 -29.37
CA LEU A 707 -13.54 -4.51 -28.72
C LEU A 707 -14.13 -3.12 -28.98
N VAL A 708 -14.71 -2.91 -30.17
CA VAL A 708 -15.41 -1.68 -30.54
C VAL A 708 -16.74 -1.54 -29.82
N SER A 709 -17.57 -2.58 -29.84
CA SER A 709 -18.88 -2.62 -29.16
C SER A 709 -18.75 -2.47 -27.64
N SER A 710 -17.75 -3.11 -27.03
CA SER A 710 -17.44 -2.98 -25.61
C SER A 710 -16.71 -1.68 -25.26
N LYS A 711 -16.39 -0.83 -26.25
CA LYS A 711 -15.64 0.42 -26.06
C LYS A 711 -14.24 0.25 -25.44
N VAL A 712 -13.73 -0.99 -25.34
CA VAL A 712 -12.39 -1.29 -24.78
C VAL A 712 -11.29 -0.77 -25.69
N PHE A 713 -11.56 -0.67 -27.01
CA PHE A 713 -10.62 -0.11 -27.99
C PHE A 713 -10.08 1.28 -27.60
N ARG A 714 -10.80 2.08 -26.79
CA ARG A 714 -10.34 3.40 -26.32
C ARG A 714 -9.09 3.35 -25.43
N GLN A 715 -8.74 2.17 -24.91
CA GLN A 715 -7.56 1.94 -24.09
C GLN A 715 -6.42 1.29 -24.88
N LEU A 716 -6.66 0.98 -26.16
CA LEU A 716 -5.76 0.22 -27.01
C LEU A 716 -5.33 1.07 -28.21
N GLU A 717 -4.06 0.96 -28.57
CA GLU A 717 -3.53 1.50 -29.83
C GLU A 717 -3.09 0.33 -30.70
N PHE A 718 -3.62 0.24 -31.91
CA PHE A 718 -3.30 -0.82 -32.86
C PHE A 718 -2.34 -0.32 -33.95
N MET A 719 -1.37 -1.15 -34.28
CA MET A 719 -0.42 -0.94 -35.37
C MET A 719 -0.66 -1.93 -36.49
N ALA A 720 -0.45 -1.49 -37.72
CA ALA A 720 -0.58 -2.34 -38.90
C ALA A 720 0.49 -3.45 -38.91
N VAL A 721 0.06 -4.69 -39.11
CA VAL A 721 0.93 -5.81 -39.45
C VAL A 721 1.11 -5.79 -40.97
N GLY A 722 2.35 -5.70 -41.38
CA GLY A 722 2.81 -5.47 -42.75
C GLY A 722 2.83 -6.71 -43.60
N SER A 723 3.87 -6.82 -44.43
CA SER A 723 3.93 -7.83 -45.48
C SER A 723 4.36 -9.20 -44.96
N TRP A 724 3.88 -10.25 -45.63
CA TRP A 724 4.35 -11.62 -45.45
C TRP A 724 5.56 -11.83 -46.35
N TRP A 725 6.58 -12.48 -45.82
CA TRP A 725 7.82 -12.78 -46.50
C TRP A 725 8.14 -14.25 -46.36
N ILE A 726 8.90 -14.75 -47.32
CA ILE A 726 9.32 -16.13 -47.34
C ILE A 726 10.75 -16.20 -47.84
N TYR A 727 11.52 -17.08 -47.19
CA TYR A 727 12.90 -17.35 -47.55
C TYR A 727 12.96 -18.41 -48.64
N ALA A 728 13.66 -18.13 -49.73
CA ALA A 728 13.93 -19.06 -50.82
C ALA A 728 15.33 -19.68 -50.67
N PRO A 729 15.63 -20.83 -51.28
CA PRO A 729 17.01 -21.32 -51.37
C PRO A 729 17.89 -20.39 -52.22
N GLU A 730 19.15 -20.20 -51.81
CA GLU A 730 20.15 -19.42 -52.57
C GLU A 730 20.37 -20.06 -53.96
N GLN A 731 20.10 -19.31 -55.04
CA GLN A 731 20.46 -19.73 -56.39
C GLN A 731 21.88 -19.25 -56.71
N PRO A 732 22.70 -20.05 -57.43
CA PRO A 732 24.02 -19.61 -57.88
C PRO A 732 23.90 -18.42 -58.84
N ASP A 733 24.77 -17.42 -58.66
CA ASP A 733 24.75 -16.20 -59.45
C ASP A 733 25.05 -16.51 -60.92
N SER A 734 24.09 -16.19 -61.79
CA SER A 734 24.13 -16.49 -63.23
C SER A 734 25.30 -15.85 -63.99
N LYS A 735 26.02 -14.90 -63.38
CA LYS A 735 27.13 -14.16 -64.02
C LYS A 735 28.53 -14.49 -63.49
N THR A 736 28.66 -15.00 -62.27
CA THR A 736 29.97 -15.13 -61.61
C THR A 736 30.29 -16.56 -61.16
N GLY A 737 29.29 -17.46 -61.07
CA GLY A 737 29.48 -18.82 -60.57
C GLY A 737 29.82 -18.90 -59.08
N GLU A 738 29.88 -17.76 -58.38
CA GLU A 738 29.89 -17.67 -56.93
C GLU A 738 28.44 -17.65 -56.41
N LEU A 739 28.22 -18.11 -55.17
CA LEU A 739 26.91 -18.00 -54.49
C LEU A 739 26.64 -16.52 -54.17
N GLY A 740 26.17 -15.76 -55.17
CA GLY A 740 25.88 -14.33 -55.09
C GLY A 740 24.42 -14.05 -54.70
N ALA A 741 24.25 -13.20 -53.68
CA ALA A 741 22.99 -12.82 -53.04
C ALA A 741 22.10 -11.89 -53.89
N GLU A 742 21.52 -12.35 -55.01
CA GLU A 742 20.36 -11.64 -55.60
C GLU A 742 19.06 -12.03 -54.85
N LYS A 743 18.90 -11.47 -53.64
CA LYS A 743 17.71 -11.46 -52.76
C LYS A 743 17.01 -12.80 -52.51
N VAL A 744 17.36 -13.38 -51.36
CA VAL A 744 16.86 -14.66 -50.84
C VAL A 744 15.47 -14.54 -50.18
N LEU A 745 15.03 -13.33 -49.82
CA LEU A 745 13.69 -13.04 -49.26
C LEU A 745 12.75 -12.46 -50.32
N TYR A 746 11.59 -13.07 -50.49
CA TYR A 746 10.54 -12.57 -51.39
C TYR A 746 9.24 -12.28 -50.64
N ARG A 747 8.60 -11.17 -51.01
CA ARG A 747 7.31 -10.74 -50.45
C ARG A 747 6.19 -11.58 -51.06
N VAL A 748 5.38 -12.19 -50.20
CA VAL A 748 4.17 -12.90 -50.58
C VAL A 748 3.12 -11.88 -51.03
N PRO A 749 2.57 -12.00 -52.25
CA PRO A 749 1.51 -11.11 -52.71
C PRO A 749 0.25 -11.23 -51.83
N GLY A 750 -0.20 -10.11 -51.26
CA GLY A 750 -1.37 -10.10 -50.37
C GLY A 750 -2.69 -9.86 -51.12
N ASN A 751 -2.66 -9.14 -52.23
CA ASN A 751 -3.87 -8.79 -52.99
C ASN A 751 -3.68 -9.01 -54.51
N ARG A 752 -4.75 -8.76 -55.29
CA ARG A 752 -4.73 -8.95 -56.75
C ARG A 752 -3.67 -8.08 -57.44
N GLU A 753 -3.49 -6.84 -57.00
CA GLU A 753 -2.52 -5.90 -57.56
C GLU A 753 -1.09 -6.37 -57.29
N ASP A 754 -0.82 -6.83 -56.07
CA ASP A 754 0.47 -7.43 -55.69
C ASP A 754 0.80 -8.66 -56.56
N VAL A 755 -0.19 -9.51 -56.85
CA VAL A 755 -0.01 -10.69 -57.72
C VAL A 755 0.36 -10.26 -59.14
N PHE A 756 -0.25 -9.18 -59.66
CA PHE A 756 0.11 -8.65 -60.97
C PHE A 756 1.51 -8.02 -60.96
N ALA A 757 1.86 -7.28 -59.90
CA ALA A 757 3.15 -6.63 -59.73
C ALA A 757 4.33 -7.60 -59.48
N ALA A 758 4.06 -8.80 -58.94
CA ALA A 758 5.11 -9.77 -58.61
C ALA A 758 5.91 -10.22 -59.84
N THR A 759 7.20 -9.89 -59.90
CA THR A 759 8.09 -10.27 -61.01
C THR A 759 8.62 -11.69 -60.89
N HIS A 760 8.62 -12.26 -59.68
CA HIS A 760 9.13 -13.61 -59.38
C HIS A 760 8.14 -14.74 -59.70
N ILE A 761 6.87 -14.42 -60.02
CA ILE A 761 5.83 -15.42 -60.34
C ILE A 761 5.57 -15.47 -61.84
N SER A 762 5.65 -16.64 -62.45
CA SER A 762 5.40 -16.82 -63.89
C SER A 762 3.96 -16.43 -64.28
N MET A 763 3.74 -15.97 -65.52
CA MET A 763 2.38 -15.63 -66.01
C MET A 763 1.41 -16.82 -65.97
N LYS A 764 1.92 -18.06 -66.11
CA LYS A 764 1.11 -19.28 -65.97
C LYS A 764 0.67 -19.47 -64.51
N SER A 765 1.61 -19.35 -63.58
CA SER A 765 1.38 -19.47 -62.14
C SER A 765 0.42 -18.38 -61.64
N LYS A 766 0.55 -17.13 -62.12
CA LYS A 766 -0.37 -16.01 -61.82
C LYS A 766 -1.83 -16.34 -62.22
N ARG A 767 -2.05 -16.94 -63.40
CA ARG A 767 -3.40 -17.31 -63.87
C ARG A 767 -4.03 -18.38 -62.96
N THR A 768 -3.26 -19.40 -62.57
CA THR A 768 -3.74 -20.46 -61.67
C THR A 768 -4.01 -19.91 -60.27
N LEU A 769 -3.11 -19.10 -59.73
CA LEU A 769 -3.29 -18.44 -58.44
C LEU A 769 -4.56 -17.57 -58.43
N MET A 770 -4.77 -16.75 -59.46
CA MET A 770 -5.99 -15.93 -59.56
C MET A 770 -7.28 -16.75 -59.66
N ARG A 771 -7.23 -17.95 -60.23
CA ARG A 771 -8.38 -18.88 -60.25
C ARG A 771 -8.68 -19.40 -58.84
N LEU A 772 -7.66 -19.84 -58.12
CA LEU A 772 -7.77 -20.28 -56.72
C LEU A 772 -8.30 -19.14 -55.83
N LEU A 773 -7.68 -17.96 -55.89
CA LEU A 773 -8.09 -16.81 -55.08
C LEU A 773 -9.54 -16.41 -55.33
N ARG A 774 -10.02 -16.45 -56.58
CA ARG A 774 -11.44 -16.21 -56.91
C ARG A 774 -12.37 -17.26 -56.32
N HIS A 775 -11.96 -18.52 -56.31
CA HIS A 775 -12.73 -19.59 -55.71
C HIS A 775 -12.82 -19.41 -54.18
N ILE A 776 -11.68 -19.19 -53.51
CA ILE A 776 -11.62 -18.97 -52.05
C ILE A 776 -12.40 -17.72 -51.62
N THR A 777 -12.45 -16.67 -52.45
CA THR A 777 -13.15 -15.42 -52.11
C THR A 777 -14.62 -15.38 -52.55
N LYS A 778 -15.14 -16.46 -53.16
CA LYS A 778 -16.56 -16.53 -53.54
C LYS A 778 -17.43 -16.66 -52.27
N PRO A 779 -18.56 -15.93 -52.14
CA PRO A 779 -19.51 -16.15 -51.05
C PRO A 779 -20.09 -17.57 -51.12
N LYS A 780 -20.21 -18.27 -49.99
CA LYS A 780 -20.90 -19.56 -49.91
C LYS A 780 -22.41 -19.32 -50.08
N GLU A 781 -23.03 -19.94 -51.09
CA GLU A 781 -24.49 -20.08 -51.23
C GLU A 781 -24.90 -21.42 -50.56
N ASP A 782 -26.09 -21.51 -49.98
CA ASP A 782 -26.59 -22.60 -49.10
C ASP A 782 -26.68 -24.03 -49.73
N ASP A 783 -26.10 -24.30 -50.90
CA ASP A 783 -26.11 -25.63 -51.54
C ASP A 783 -25.06 -26.57 -50.92
N THR A 784 -25.47 -27.26 -49.85
CA THR A 784 -24.70 -28.26 -49.11
C THR A 784 -24.93 -29.67 -49.66
N SER A 785 -23.99 -30.22 -50.45
CA SER A 785 -23.87 -31.68 -50.55
C SER A 785 -22.54 -32.24 -51.08
N ASN A 786 -21.69 -31.48 -51.79
CA ASN A 786 -20.46 -32.02 -52.40
C ASN A 786 -19.14 -31.30 -52.00
N GLU A 787 -19.18 -30.15 -51.32
CA GLU A 787 -17.97 -29.38 -50.99
C GLU A 787 -17.28 -29.84 -49.68
N ASP A 788 -18.00 -30.48 -48.77
CA ASP A 788 -17.47 -30.86 -47.44
C ASP A 788 -16.56 -32.11 -47.46
N GLU A 789 -16.71 -33.02 -48.43
CA GLU A 789 -15.79 -34.15 -48.62
C GLU A 789 -14.42 -33.71 -49.20
N ASP A 790 -14.37 -32.56 -49.89
CA ASP A 790 -13.22 -32.12 -50.71
C ASP A 790 -12.11 -31.39 -49.93
N ILE A 791 -12.40 -30.94 -48.71
CA ILE A 791 -11.54 -30.05 -47.91
C ILE A 791 -10.80 -30.82 -46.78
N SER A 792 -11.08 -32.12 -46.61
CA SER A 792 -10.47 -32.97 -45.59
C SER A 792 -9.05 -33.46 -45.92
N MET A 793 -8.61 -33.35 -47.17
CA MET A 793 -7.27 -33.78 -47.62
C MET A 793 -6.14 -32.80 -47.22
N PRO A 794 -4.86 -33.22 -47.24
CA PRO A 794 -3.73 -32.33 -47.03
C PRO A 794 -3.71 -31.14 -48.01
N LEU A 795 -3.24 -29.98 -47.55
CA LEU A 795 -3.19 -28.74 -48.34
C LEU A 795 -2.40 -28.92 -49.64
N LYS A 796 -1.27 -29.62 -49.57
CA LYS A 796 -0.45 -29.94 -50.76
C LYS A 796 -1.28 -30.66 -51.83
N ASP A 797 -2.03 -31.69 -51.42
CA ASP A 797 -2.83 -32.51 -52.32
C ASP A 797 -4.03 -31.74 -52.85
N TYR A 798 -4.67 -30.91 -52.03
CA TYR A 798 -5.74 -30.02 -52.44
C TYR A 798 -5.26 -29.03 -53.52
N LEU A 799 -4.13 -28.36 -53.29
CA LEU A 799 -3.56 -27.39 -54.23
C LEU A 799 -3.14 -28.06 -55.56
N ALA A 800 -2.53 -29.24 -55.50
CA ALA A 800 -2.05 -29.97 -56.67
C ALA A 800 -3.20 -30.61 -57.48
N SER A 801 -4.11 -31.33 -56.82
CA SER A 801 -5.14 -32.12 -57.48
C SER A 801 -6.32 -31.29 -57.99
N ARG A 802 -6.78 -30.28 -57.22
CA ARG A 802 -8.01 -29.54 -57.53
C ARG A 802 -7.78 -28.31 -58.41
N PHE A 803 -6.70 -27.59 -58.14
CA PHE A 803 -6.42 -26.32 -58.83
C PHE A 803 -5.17 -26.38 -59.71
N SER A 804 -4.42 -27.48 -59.68
CA SER A 804 -3.15 -27.64 -60.41
C SER A 804 -2.17 -26.50 -60.11
N VAL A 805 -2.09 -26.08 -58.85
CA VAL A 805 -1.20 -25.02 -58.38
C VAL A 805 0.24 -25.53 -58.41
N PRO A 806 1.17 -24.81 -59.07
CA PRO A 806 2.59 -25.17 -59.08
C PRO A 806 3.21 -25.23 -57.68
N GLU A 807 4.16 -26.15 -57.45
CA GLU A 807 4.81 -26.35 -56.13
C GLU A 807 5.49 -25.07 -55.59
N GLU A 808 6.00 -24.21 -56.47
CA GLU A 808 6.60 -22.91 -56.11
C GLU A 808 5.63 -21.98 -55.35
N LEU A 809 4.31 -22.17 -55.47
CA LEU A 809 3.29 -21.38 -54.78
C LEU A 809 2.74 -22.05 -53.50
N HIS A 810 3.15 -23.29 -53.20
CA HIS A 810 2.62 -24.01 -52.04
C HIS A 810 3.07 -23.37 -50.72
N ASN A 811 4.36 -23.06 -50.56
CA ASN A 811 4.87 -22.40 -49.35
C ASN A 811 4.33 -20.96 -49.17
N PRO A 812 4.27 -20.12 -50.22
CA PRO A 812 3.60 -18.81 -50.12
C PRO A 812 2.14 -18.90 -49.69
N LEU A 813 1.38 -19.88 -50.16
CA LEU A 813 -0.01 -20.07 -49.73
C LEU A 813 -0.10 -20.62 -48.30
N LEU A 814 0.82 -21.51 -47.91
CA LEU A 814 0.91 -22.00 -46.53
C LEU A 814 1.21 -20.85 -45.55
N SER A 815 2.12 -19.94 -45.89
CA SER A 815 2.49 -18.82 -45.00
C SER A 815 1.34 -17.85 -44.76
N LEU A 816 0.43 -17.67 -45.72
CA LEU A 816 -0.80 -16.88 -45.53
C LEU A 816 -1.77 -17.51 -44.52
N SER A 817 -1.69 -18.84 -44.32
CA SER A 817 -2.47 -19.55 -43.30
C SER A 817 -1.81 -19.55 -41.92
N LEU A 818 -0.53 -19.16 -41.82
CA LEU A 818 0.27 -19.22 -40.60
C LEU A 818 0.32 -20.61 -39.95
N SER A 819 0.14 -21.68 -40.74
CA SER A 819 0.27 -23.05 -40.24
C SER A 819 1.69 -23.30 -39.76
N GLN A 820 1.82 -23.75 -38.51
CA GLN A 820 3.09 -24.19 -37.92
C GLN A 820 3.41 -25.66 -38.26
N LEU A 821 2.53 -26.33 -39.00
CA LEU A 821 2.75 -27.68 -39.51
C LEU A 821 3.32 -27.64 -40.93
N SER A 822 3.93 -28.74 -41.36
CA SER A 822 4.41 -28.89 -42.74
C SER A 822 3.25 -28.85 -43.74
N GLN A 823 3.55 -28.65 -45.03
CA GLN A 823 2.52 -28.70 -46.09
C GLN A 823 1.79 -30.05 -46.17
N GLN A 824 2.44 -31.14 -45.74
CA GLN A 824 1.89 -32.50 -45.80
C GLN A 824 0.97 -32.78 -44.61
N ASP A 825 1.24 -32.13 -43.48
CA ASP A 825 0.48 -32.32 -42.23
C ASP A 825 -0.62 -31.27 -42.06
N THR A 826 -0.58 -30.17 -42.81
CA THR A 826 -1.62 -29.13 -42.79
C THR A 826 -2.82 -29.55 -43.65
N SER A 827 -4.02 -29.64 -43.09
CA SER A 827 -5.24 -29.92 -43.85
C SER A 827 -5.73 -28.70 -44.65
N ALA A 828 -6.45 -28.95 -45.75
CA ALA A 828 -7.11 -27.88 -46.48
C ALA A 828 -8.23 -27.20 -45.66
N SER A 829 -8.90 -27.94 -44.77
CA SER A 829 -9.91 -27.43 -43.83
C SER A 829 -9.37 -26.40 -42.86
N TYR A 830 -8.10 -26.55 -42.47
CA TYR A 830 -7.40 -25.57 -41.65
C TYR A 830 -6.97 -24.34 -42.47
N ALA A 831 -6.31 -24.58 -43.61
CA ALA A 831 -5.59 -23.53 -44.32
C ALA A 831 -6.50 -22.63 -45.18
N VAL A 832 -7.49 -23.19 -45.88
CA VAL A 832 -8.33 -22.43 -46.84
C VAL A 832 -9.14 -21.32 -46.15
N PRO A 833 -9.84 -21.55 -45.02
CA PRO A 833 -10.56 -20.48 -44.32
C PRO A 833 -9.64 -19.40 -43.77
N ARG A 834 -8.43 -19.75 -43.31
CA ARG A 834 -7.42 -18.79 -42.82
C ARG A 834 -6.87 -17.93 -43.95
N ILE A 835 -6.60 -18.51 -45.12
CA ILE A 835 -6.21 -17.75 -46.33
C ILE A 835 -7.34 -16.81 -46.76
N GLN A 836 -8.59 -17.29 -46.76
CA GLN A 836 -9.76 -16.45 -47.03
C GLN A 836 -9.85 -15.28 -46.04
N ARG A 837 -9.61 -15.54 -44.75
CA ARG A 837 -9.60 -14.51 -43.71
C ARG A 837 -8.52 -13.46 -43.94
N HIS A 838 -7.29 -13.89 -44.25
CA HIS A 838 -6.20 -12.98 -44.59
C HIS A 838 -6.59 -12.06 -45.75
N LEU A 839 -7.03 -12.64 -46.88
CA LEU A 839 -7.37 -11.89 -48.09
C LEU A 839 -8.55 -10.94 -47.89
N SER A 840 -9.59 -11.37 -47.19
CA SER A 840 -10.78 -10.56 -46.95
C SER A 840 -10.55 -9.43 -45.94
N SER A 841 -9.53 -9.55 -45.10
CA SER A 841 -9.20 -8.53 -44.10
C SER A 841 -8.38 -7.36 -44.67
N ILE A 842 -7.70 -7.55 -45.80
CA ILE A 842 -6.90 -6.50 -46.45
C ILE A 842 -7.79 -5.31 -46.83
N GLY A 843 -7.39 -4.11 -46.43
CA GLY A 843 -8.14 -2.90 -46.75
C GLY A 843 -9.33 -2.61 -45.83
N HIS A 844 -9.62 -3.47 -44.84
CA HIS A 844 -10.83 -3.34 -44.03
C HIS A 844 -10.79 -2.17 -43.05
N LEU A 845 -9.67 -1.98 -42.33
CA LEU A 845 -9.47 -0.86 -41.40
C LEU A 845 -8.69 0.31 -42.02
N GLY A 846 -8.04 0.08 -43.16
CA GLY A 846 -7.20 1.05 -43.85
C GLY A 846 -6.46 0.40 -45.02
N PRO A 847 -5.92 1.19 -45.96
CA PRO A 847 -5.23 0.67 -47.13
C PRO A 847 -3.93 -0.04 -46.75
N GLY A 848 -3.60 -1.12 -47.47
CA GLY A 848 -2.26 -1.72 -47.45
C GLY A 848 -1.95 -2.77 -46.38
N PHE A 849 -2.88 -3.08 -45.47
CA PHE A 849 -2.71 -4.13 -44.45
C PHE A 849 -4.02 -4.87 -44.17
N GLY A 850 -3.91 -6.08 -43.61
CA GLY A 850 -5.06 -6.93 -43.25
C GLY A 850 -5.06 -7.47 -41.82
N ALA A 851 -4.00 -7.22 -41.05
CA ALA A 851 -3.92 -7.61 -39.65
C ALA A 851 -3.30 -6.47 -38.84
N VAL A 852 -3.52 -6.50 -37.53
CA VAL A 852 -3.05 -5.52 -36.57
C VAL A 852 -2.49 -6.19 -35.32
N ILE A 853 -1.68 -5.44 -34.58
CA ILE A 853 -1.19 -5.82 -33.25
C ILE A 853 -1.38 -4.62 -32.30
N ALA A 854 -1.69 -4.88 -31.03
CA ALA A 854 -1.74 -3.82 -30.02
C ALA A 854 -0.32 -3.41 -29.60
N LYS A 855 -0.11 -2.12 -29.34
CA LYS A 855 1.17 -1.62 -28.80
C LYS A 855 1.43 -2.14 -27.39
N TYR A 856 2.70 -2.14 -26.99
CA TYR A 856 3.16 -2.52 -25.64
C TYR A 856 2.93 -3.99 -25.27
N GLY A 857 3.22 -4.92 -26.19
CA GLY A 857 3.17 -6.36 -25.91
C GLY A 857 1.94 -7.10 -26.45
N GLY A 858 1.27 -6.55 -27.47
CA GLY A 858 0.27 -7.26 -28.26
C GLY A 858 -0.93 -7.74 -27.46
N GLY A 859 -1.18 -9.06 -27.51
CA GLY A 859 -2.31 -9.70 -26.83
C GLY A 859 -2.39 -9.37 -25.34
N ALA A 860 -1.25 -9.27 -24.65
CA ALA A 860 -1.16 -8.98 -23.22
C ALA A 860 -1.91 -7.69 -22.83
N GLU A 861 -1.82 -6.65 -23.67
CA GLU A 861 -2.47 -5.36 -23.42
C GLU A 861 -3.98 -5.44 -23.63
N ILE A 862 -4.42 -6.24 -24.61
CA ILE A 862 -5.86 -6.52 -24.84
C ILE A 862 -6.45 -7.20 -23.60
N LEU A 863 -5.75 -8.19 -23.04
CA LEU A 863 -6.22 -8.94 -21.87
C LEU A 863 -6.28 -8.05 -20.62
N GLN A 864 -5.29 -7.20 -20.40
CA GLN A 864 -5.30 -6.23 -19.30
C GLN A 864 -6.40 -5.19 -19.45
N ALA A 865 -6.65 -4.70 -20.67
CA ALA A 865 -7.73 -3.76 -20.95
C ALA A 865 -9.11 -4.40 -20.72
N ALA A 866 -9.28 -5.67 -21.10
CA ALA A 866 -10.46 -6.48 -20.81
C ALA A 866 -10.67 -6.64 -19.30
N CYS A 867 -9.62 -7.02 -18.56
CA CYS A 867 -9.67 -7.15 -17.11
C CYS A 867 -10.05 -5.82 -16.42
N ARG A 868 -9.45 -4.72 -16.86
CA ARG A 868 -9.74 -3.38 -16.37
C ARG A 868 -11.19 -2.96 -16.62
N ALA A 869 -11.74 -3.28 -17.80
CA ALA A 869 -13.14 -3.00 -18.10
C ALA A 869 -14.08 -3.76 -17.16
N SER A 870 -13.77 -5.02 -16.84
CA SER A 870 -14.50 -5.81 -15.83
C SER A 870 -14.39 -5.22 -14.43
N ALA A 871 -13.19 -4.79 -14.01
CA ALA A 871 -12.98 -4.13 -12.73
C ALA A 871 -13.79 -2.82 -12.61
N VAL A 872 -13.86 -2.03 -13.68
CA VAL A 872 -14.73 -0.83 -13.74
C VAL A 872 -16.21 -1.20 -13.64
N GLY A 873 -16.59 -2.36 -14.16
CA GLY A 873 -17.93 -2.94 -14.07
C GLY A 873 -18.27 -3.56 -12.70
N GLY A 874 -17.32 -3.57 -11.74
CA GLY A 874 -17.52 -4.12 -10.39
C GLY A 874 -16.85 -5.46 -10.11
N GLY A 875 -16.13 -6.04 -11.09
CA GLY A 875 -15.34 -7.25 -10.89
C GLY A 875 -14.19 -7.02 -9.89
N VAL A 876 -13.91 -8.03 -9.06
CA VAL A 876 -12.82 -7.98 -8.06
C VAL A 876 -11.69 -8.89 -8.53
N TYR A 877 -10.46 -8.40 -8.44
CA TYR A 877 -9.26 -9.07 -8.92
C TYR A 877 -8.33 -9.49 -7.77
N ALA A 878 -7.85 -10.73 -7.81
CA ALA A 878 -6.91 -11.28 -6.83
C ALA A 878 -5.76 -12.04 -7.53
N LEU A 879 -4.63 -11.35 -7.73
CA LEU A 879 -3.38 -11.96 -8.18
C LEU A 879 -2.65 -12.65 -7.01
N ASP A 880 -1.65 -13.47 -7.31
CA ASP A 880 -0.87 -14.24 -6.32
C ASP A 880 -1.76 -15.11 -5.41
N THR A 881 -2.90 -15.57 -5.94
CA THR A 881 -3.93 -16.26 -5.17
C THR A 881 -4.36 -17.55 -5.87
N GLN A 882 -3.90 -18.67 -5.34
CA GLN A 882 -4.20 -20.01 -5.88
C GLN A 882 -5.36 -20.68 -5.14
N ILE A 883 -6.14 -21.48 -5.89
CA ILE A 883 -7.16 -22.38 -5.33
C ILE A 883 -6.47 -23.69 -4.91
N ASN A 884 -6.60 -24.09 -3.65
CA ASN A 884 -6.00 -25.31 -3.12
C ASN A 884 -6.96 -26.51 -3.13
N ASP A 885 -8.25 -26.26 -2.89
CA ASP A 885 -9.25 -27.32 -2.78
C ASP A 885 -10.63 -26.80 -3.20
N CYS A 886 -11.40 -27.64 -3.90
CA CYS A 886 -12.75 -27.35 -4.36
C CYS A 886 -13.72 -28.37 -3.74
N LEU A 887 -14.48 -27.93 -2.73
CA LEU A 887 -15.41 -28.80 -2.01
C LEU A 887 -16.85 -28.42 -2.34
N ARG A 888 -17.60 -29.37 -2.91
CA ARG A 888 -19.06 -29.28 -3.02
C ARG A 888 -19.70 -29.67 -1.68
N ARG A 889 -20.61 -28.86 -1.15
CA ARG A 889 -21.31 -29.20 0.11
C ARG A 889 -22.27 -30.38 -0.08
N ALA A 890 -22.20 -31.39 0.79
CA ALA A 890 -23.16 -32.49 0.80
C ALA A 890 -24.58 -31.99 1.16
N GLY A 891 -25.60 -32.38 0.38
CA GLY A 891 -27.00 -32.01 0.59
C GLY A 891 -27.44 -30.66 -0.03
N SER A 892 -26.62 -30.05 -0.91
CA SER A 892 -26.86 -28.72 -1.48
C SER A 892 -27.48 -28.73 -2.90
N GLU A 893 -28.24 -29.76 -3.27
CA GLU A 893 -28.86 -29.85 -4.61
C GLU A 893 -29.78 -28.66 -4.95
N HIS A 894 -30.20 -27.88 -3.94
CA HIS A 894 -31.07 -26.70 -4.07
C HIS A 894 -30.41 -25.39 -3.55
N SER A 895 -29.09 -25.35 -3.35
CA SER A 895 -28.37 -24.14 -2.88
C SER A 895 -27.98 -23.24 -4.05
N GLU A 896 -28.24 -21.93 -3.96
CA GLU A 896 -27.87 -20.94 -5.00
C GLU A 896 -26.34 -20.83 -5.21
N HIS A 897 -25.53 -21.21 -4.20
CA HIS A 897 -24.07 -21.25 -4.28
C HIS A 897 -23.55 -22.61 -3.76
N PRO A 898 -23.33 -23.61 -4.63
CA PRO A 898 -22.96 -24.96 -4.22
C PRO A 898 -21.46 -25.12 -3.90
N PHE A 899 -20.60 -24.19 -4.34
CA PHE A 899 -19.15 -24.27 -4.19
C PHE A 899 -18.64 -23.60 -2.92
N LEU A 900 -17.72 -24.28 -2.24
CA LEU A 900 -16.83 -23.71 -1.25
C LEU A 900 -15.39 -23.96 -1.69
N LEU A 901 -14.73 -22.92 -2.20
CA LEU A 901 -13.36 -22.98 -2.66
C LEU A 901 -12.43 -22.53 -1.54
N LYS A 902 -11.40 -23.33 -1.25
CA LYS A 902 -10.38 -23.00 -0.27
C LYS A 902 -9.15 -22.43 -0.98
N LEU A 903 -8.80 -21.19 -0.64
CA LEU A 903 -7.67 -20.46 -1.19
C LEU A 903 -6.37 -20.80 -0.44
N ALA A 904 -5.22 -20.54 -1.07
CA ALA A 904 -3.90 -20.79 -0.50
C ALA A 904 -3.60 -20.02 0.80
N ASN A 905 -4.28 -18.89 1.01
CA ASN A 905 -4.23 -18.09 2.24
C ASN A 905 -5.20 -18.61 3.34
N GLU A 906 -5.76 -19.81 3.16
CA GLU A 906 -6.77 -20.46 4.01
C GLU A 906 -8.15 -19.77 4.08
N GLU A 907 -8.40 -18.73 3.28
CA GLU A 907 -9.74 -18.18 3.12
C GLU A 907 -10.64 -19.13 2.32
N SER A 908 -11.95 -19.08 2.57
CA SER A 908 -12.93 -19.88 1.83
C SER A 908 -13.95 -18.98 1.17
N VAL A 909 -14.13 -19.13 -0.14
CA VAL A 909 -15.04 -18.31 -0.95
C VAL A 909 -16.17 -19.16 -1.51
N GLN A 910 -17.35 -18.57 -1.64
CA GLN A 910 -18.54 -19.28 -2.15
C GLN A 910 -18.92 -18.73 -3.51
N SER A 911 -19.23 -19.61 -4.47
CA SER A 911 -19.65 -19.21 -5.80
C SER A 911 -20.74 -20.11 -6.36
N ARG A 912 -21.48 -19.58 -7.34
CA ARG A 912 -22.43 -20.34 -8.16
C ARG A 912 -21.75 -21.02 -9.35
N TYR A 913 -20.89 -20.29 -10.07
CA TYR A 913 -20.12 -20.82 -11.20
C TYR A 913 -18.62 -20.71 -10.95
N LEU A 914 -17.87 -21.68 -11.46
CA LEU A 914 -16.41 -21.65 -11.50
C LEU A 914 -15.96 -21.85 -12.95
N PHE A 915 -15.15 -20.93 -13.46
CA PHE A 915 -14.46 -21.06 -14.74
C PHE A 915 -12.97 -21.11 -14.49
N THR A 916 -12.30 -22.18 -14.90
CA THR A 916 -10.86 -22.36 -14.69
C THR A 916 -10.14 -22.65 -16.02
N SER A 917 -8.82 -22.52 -16.01
CA SER A 917 -7.95 -23.01 -17.07
C SER A 917 -7.67 -24.50 -16.88
N SER A 918 -7.42 -25.22 -17.97
CA SER A 918 -6.89 -26.60 -17.92
C SER A 918 -5.54 -26.73 -17.19
N ASP A 919 -4.89 -25.61 -16.92
CA ASP A 919 -3.55 -25.54 -16.34
C ASP A 919 -3.56 -25.66 -14.81
N SER A 920 -4.73 -25.46 -14.20
CA SER A 920 -4.88 -25.34 -12.74
C SER A 920 -5.19 -26.67 -12.03
N PHE A 921 -5.79 -27.66 -12.71
CA PHE A 921 -6.26 -28.90 -12.08
C PHE A 921 -6.19 -30.10 -13.05
N SER A 922 -5.53 -31.20 -12.66
CA SER A 922 -5.49 -32.53 -13.30
C SER A 922 -4.66 -32.75 -14.58
N LYS A 923 -3.98 -33.91 -14.63
CA LYS A 923 -3.09 -34.39 -15.71
C LYS A 923 -3.82 -35.11 -16.86
N GLU A 924 -5.14 -35.17 -16.84
CA GLU A 924 -5.95 -35.95 -17.78
C GLU A 924 -6.76 -35.01 -18.68
N SER A 925 -6.08 -34.38 -19.65
CA SER A 925 -6.75 -33.83 -20.82
C SER A 925 -6.73 -34.87 -21.94
N SER A 926 -7.89 -35.14 -22.53
CA SER A 926 -8.07 -36.12 -23.60
C SER A 926 -7.54 -35.66 -24.97
N ALA A 927 -7.10 -34.40 -25.11
CA ALA A 927 -6.57 -33.84 -26.35
C ALA A 927 -5.02 -33.82 -26.34
N PRO A 928 -4.35 -34.20 -27.45
CA PRO A 928 -2.90 -34.20 -27.52
C PRO A 928 -2.36 -32.77 -27.48
N LEU A 929 -1.62 -32.43 -26.42
CA LEU A 929 -0.86 -31.18 -26.32
C LEU A 929 0.38 -31.26 -27.21
N VAL A 930 0.72 -30.14 -27.84
CA VAL A 930 1.92 -29.98 -28.68
C VAL A 930 2.91 -29.09 -27.94
N GLU A 931 4.19 -29.38 -28.11
CA GLU A 931 5.28 -28.57 -27.59
C GLU A 931 5.92 -27.76 -28.73
N VAL A 932 6.04 -26.44 -28.55
CA VAL A 932 6.53 -25.48 -29.54
C VAL A 932 7.72 -24.74 -28.95
N ALA A 933 8.87 -24.78 -29.62
CA ALA A 933 10.02 -23.95 -29.26
C ALA A 933 9.76 -22.49 -29.69
N ARG A 934 9.98 -21.57 -28.76
CA ARG A 934 9.85 -20.13 -28.98
C ARG A 934 11.10 -19.39 -28.55
N SER A 935 11.35 -18.25 -29.18
CA SER A 935 12.42 -17.33 -28.80
C SER A 935 11.96 -15.89 -28.96
N ILE A 936 12.35 -15.04 -28.02
CA ILE A 936 12.16 -13.59 -28.04
C ILE A 936 13.54 -12.97 -28.08
N SER A 937 13.89 -12.28 -29.15
CA SER A 937 15.24 -11.74 -29.33
C SER A 937 15.21 -10.24 -29.58
N VAL A 938 15.95 -9.49 -28.77
CA VAL A 938 16.20 -8.05 -28.96
C VAL A 938 17.47 -7.91 -29.78
N VAL A 939 17.36 -7.24 -30.93
CA VAL A 939 18.46 -7.10 -31.89
C VAL A 939 18.79 -5.64 -32.17
N SER A 940 20.06 -5.39 -32.50
CA SER A 940 20.64 -4.06 -32.67
C SER A 940 20.35 -3.42 -34.06
N ALA A 941 19.23 -3.77 -34.70
CA ALA A 941 18.89 -3.36 -36.07
C ALA A 941 17.39 -3.05 -36.22
N THR A 942 17.03 -2.26 -37.25
CA THR A 942 15.65 -1.78 -37.50
C THR A 942 14.97 -2.36 -38.74
N PHE A 943 15.69 -3.11 -39.58
CA PHE A 943 15.18 -3.80 -40.79
C PHE A 943 14.13 -3.03 -41.64
N PRO A 944 14.42 -1.80 -42.10
CA PRO A 944 13.43 -0.96 -42.80
C PRO A 944 12.87 -1.57 -44.09
N SER A 945 13.66 -2.42 -44.77
CA SER A 945 13.29 -3.23 -45.94
C SER A 945 12.10 -4.17 -45.73
N LEU A 946 11.89 -4.64 -44.49
CA LEU A 946 10.82 -5.57 -44.13
C LEU A 946 9.45 -4.88 -43.96
N PHE A 947 9.44 -3.55 -43.85
CA PHE A 947 8.26 -2.73 -43.60
C PHE A 947 7.91 -1.80 -44.80
N PRO A 948 7.77 -2.33 -46.03
CA PRO A 948 7.43 -1.51 -47.17
C PRO A 948 6.00 -0.97 -47.04
N VAL A 949 5.81 0.31 -47.33
CA VAL A 949 4.48 0.90 -47.47
C VAL A 949 3.84 0.36 -48.74
N ALA A 950 2.73 -0.38 -48.60
CA ALA A 950 2.13 -1.11 -49.72
C ALA A 950 1.44 -0.21 -50.74
N VAL A 951 0.81 0.89 -50.30
CA VAL A 951 0.07 1.85 -51.13
C VAL A 951 0.38 3.26 -50.64
N GLU A 952 0.47 4.24 -51.55
CA GLU A 952 0.70 5.64 -51.20
C GLU A 952 -0.38 6.15 -50.22
N GLY A 953 0.06 6.72 -49.09
CA GLY A 953 -0.83 7.16 -48.00
C GLY A 953 -1.23 6.07 -46.99
N ALA A 954 -0.82 4.82 -47.17
CA ALA A 954 -0.99 3.78 -46.15
C ALA A 954 -0.07 4.00 -44.94
N PRO A 955 -0.46 3.56 -43.73
CA PRO A 955 0.40 3.63 -42.56
C PRO A 955 1.64 2.74 -42.75
N VAL A 956 2.78 3.16 -42.19
CA VAL A 956 3.98 2.32 -42.13
C VAL A 956 3.70 1.13 -41.22
N PRO A 957 3.87 -0.11 -41.69
CA PRO A 957 3.65 -1.27 -40.84
C PRO A 957 4.70 -1.37 -39.74
N ALA A 958 4.29 -1.79 -38.54
CA ALA A 958 5.18 -1.96 -37.39
C ALA A 958 5.66 -3.40 -37.21
N THR A 959 4.99 -4.37 -37.82
CA THR A 959 5.32 -5.80 -37.73
C THR A 959 5.41 -6.43 -39.11
N ALA A 960 6.32 -7.38 -39.32
CA ALA A 960 6.40 -8.20 -40.54
C ALA A 960 6.43 -9.69 -40.16
N VAL A 961 5.85 -10.55 -41.01
CA VAL A 961 5.84 -12.01 -40.81
C VAL A 961 6.75 -12.66 -41.84
N LEU A 962 7.72 -13.45 -41.40
CA LEU A 962 8.63 -14.18 -42.24
C LEU A 962 8.47 -15.69 -41.98
N MET A 963 8.44 -16.47 -43.06
CA MET A 963 8.37 -17.92 -43.00
C MET A 963 9.61 -18.53 -43.65
N PHE A 964 10.27 -19.44 -42.93
CA PHE A 964 11.40 -20.23 -43.38
C PHE A 964 10.92 -21.67 -43.57
N PRO A 965 10.74 -22.14 -44.81
CA PRO A 965 10.40 -23.52 -45.11
C PRO A 965 11.46 -24.51 -44.59
N GLY A 966 11.04 -25.67 -44.10
CA GLY A 966 11.96 -26.66 -43.51
C GLY A 966 13.04 -27.17 -44.47
N ASP A 967 12.72 -27.29 -45.77
CA ASP A 967 13.67 -27.63 -46.83
C ASP A 967 14.79 -26.60 -46.97
N THR A 968 14.50 -25.32 -46.73
CA THR A 968 15.54 -24.29 -46.71
C THR A 968 16.47 -24.42 -45.51
N LEU A 969 16.00 -24.93 -44.37
CA LEU A 969 16.75 -25.08 -43.13
C LEU A 969 17.55 -26.40 -43.01
N GLY A 970 17.54 -27.22 -44.07
CA GLY A 970 18.35 -28.45 -44.16
C GLY A 970 17.58 -29.74 -43.83
N ASN A 971 16.30 -29.66 -43.47
CA ASN A 971 15.43 -30.82 -43.29
C ASN A 971 14.05 -30.60 -43.94
N PRO A 972 13.80 -31.15 -45.15
CA PRO A 972 12.53 -31.00 -45.86
C PRO A 972 11.28 -31.50 -45.14
N GLN A 973 11.44 -32.36 -44.13
CA GLN A 973 10.33 -32.89 -43.31
C GLN A 973 10.10 -32.07 -42.04
N SER A 974 10.95 -31.09 -41.73
CA SER A 974 10.78 -30.23 -40.57
C SER A 974 9.63 -29.22 -40.77
N PRO A 975 8.89 -28.86 -39.70
CA PRO A 975 7.90 -27.80 -39.76
C PRO A 975 8.56 -26.45 -40.09
N PRO A 976 7.80 -25.52 -40.69
CA PRO A 976 8.31 -24.18 -40.99
C PRO A 976 8.63 -23.40 -39.72
N VAL A 977 9.68 -22.58 -39.78
CA VAL A 977 10.01 -21.62 -38.72
C VAL A 977 9.40 -20.26 -39.07
N TYR A 978 8.63 -19.68 -38.15
CA TYR A 978 8.08 -18.33 -38.31
C TYR A 978 8.85 -17.33 -37.47
N LEU A 979 9.16 -16.18 -38.06
CA LEU A 979 9.72 -15.00 -37.40
C LEU A 979 8.72 -13.84 -37.55
N GLN A 980 8.28 -13.27 -36.43
CA GLN A 980 7.55 -12.00 -36.39
C GLN A 980 8.53 -10.91 -35.97
N VAL A 981 8.87 -10.01 -36.90
CA VAL A 981 9.81 -8.91 -36.65
C VAL A 981 9.00 -7.66 -36.31
N HIS A 982 9.18 -7.16 -35.09
CA HIS A 982 8.51 -5.98 -34.55
C HIS A 982 9.48 -4.81 -34.50
N SER A 983 9.10 -3.70 -35.13
CA SER A 983 9.86 -2.45 -35.05
C SER A 983 9.69 -1.80 -33.67
N SER A 984 10.54 -0.82 -33.35
CA SER A 984 10.42 -0.03 -32.12
C SER A 984 9.09 0.73 -31.98
N ASP A 985 8.35 0.92 -33.08
CA ASP A 985 7.06 1.65 -33.07
C ASP A 985 5.96 0.88 -32.34
N THR A 986 6.12 -0.44 -32.20
CA THR A 986 5.26 -1.28 -31.35
C THR A 986 5.34 -0.91 -29.87
N GLY A 987 6.37 -0.18 -29.45
CA GLY A 987 6.60 0.19 -28.05
C GLY A 987 7.20 -0.92 -27.19
N GLU A 988 7.58 -2.06 -27.79
CA GLU A 988 8.13 -3.22 -27.09
C GLU A 988 9.64 -3.10 -26.81
N CYS A 989 10.33 -2.20 -27.53
CA CYS A 989 11.75 -1.89 -27.33
C CYS A 989 12.09 -0.43 -27.70
N PRO A 990 13.25 0.09 -27.26
CA PRO A 990 13.73 1.43 -27.64
C PRO A 990 13.97 1.59 -29.15
N HIS A 991 14.08 2.86 -29.58
CA HIS A 991 14.49 3.21 -30.94
C HIS A 991 15.85 2.59 -31.32
N GLN A 992 16.02 2.30 -32.61
CA GLN A 992 17.20 1.64 -33.19
C GLN A 992 17.34 0.14 -32.86
N GLN A 993 16.36 -0.44 -32.17
CA GLN A 993 16.28 -1.86 -31.90
C GLN A 993 14.99 -2.42 -32.49
N SER A 994 14.96 -3.74 -32.65
CA SER A 994 13.75 -4.49 -33.00
C SER A 994 13.62 -5.71 -32.08
N VAL A 995 12.40 -6.19 -31.91
CA VAL A 995 12.12 -7.46 -31.25
C VAL A 995 11.74 -8.48 -32.31
N ILE A 996 12.31 -9.68 -32.24
CA ILE A 996 11.99 -10.78 -33.13
C ILE A 996 11.44 -11.94 -32.30
N TYR A 997 10.20 -12.31 -32.60
CA TYR A 997 9.55 -13.46 -32.00
C TYR A 997 9.61 -14.64 -32.96
N CYS A 998 10.21 -15.73 -32.52
CA CYS A 998 10.39 -16.93 -33.33
C CYS A 998 9.53 -18.07 -32.78
N SER A 999 8.98 -18.89 -33.67
CA SER A 999 8.18 -20.07 -33.31
C SER A 999 8.40 -21.22 -34.30
N VAL A 1000 8.52 -22.44 -33.77
CA VAL A 1000 8.56 -23.68 -34.56
C VAL A 1000 7.89 -24.81 -33.78
N ALA A 1001 7.08 -25.64 -34.45
CA ALA A 1001 6.37 -26.77 -33.84
C ALA A 1001 7.29 -27.98 -33.56
N LEU A 1002 8.43 -27.73 -32.90
CA LEU A 1002 9.37 -28.72 -32.37
C LEU A 1002 9.80 -28.25 -30.98
N PRO A 1003 9.87 -29.14 -29.97
CA PRO A 1003 10.30 -28.76 -28.62
C PRO A 1003 11.80 -28.58 -28.47
N GLY A 1004 12.18 -27.90 -27.38
CA GLY A 1004 13.50 -28.02 -26.76
C GLY A 1004 14.66 -27.54 -27.64
N PRO A 1005 15.88 -28.08 -27.43
CA PRO A 1005 17.08 -27.65 -28.13
C PRO A 1005 17.03 -27.83 -29.65
N GLU A 1006 16.29 -28.83 -30.15
CA GLU A 1006 16.14 -29.08 -31.59
C GLU A 1006 15.41 -27.93 -32.29
N GLY A 1007 14.26 -27.51 -31.75
CA GLY A 1007 13.52 -26.35 -32.26
C GLY A 1007 14.34 -25.06 -32.14
N GLN A 1008 15.07 -24.87 -31.04
CA GLN A 1008 15.94 -23.70 -30.86
C GLN A 1008 17.07 -23.62 -31.89
N SER A 1009 17.65 -24.75 -32.29
CA SER A 1009 18.69 -24.78 -33.32
C SER A 1009 18.17 -24.34 -34.69
N LEU A 1010 16.94 -24.71 -35.05
CA LEU A 1010 16.30 -24.24 -36.29
C LEU A 1010 15.97 -22.75 -36.23
N ILE A 1011 15.52 -22.24 -35.08
CA ILE A 1011 15.28 -20.82 -34.85
C ILE A 1011 16.58 -20.01 -35.02
N GLU A 1012 17.70 -20.48 -34.46
CA GLU A 1012 19.01 -19.86 -34.63
C GLU A 1012 19.43 -19.83 -36.10
N SER A 1013 19.27 -20.95 -36.83
CA SER A 1013 19.58 -21.01 -38.26
C SER A 1013 18.73 -20.03 -39.09
N ALA A 1014 17.44 -19.90 -38.78
CA ALA A 1014 16.55 -18.95 -39.43
C ALA A 1014 16.96 -17.49 -39.13
N MET A 1015 17.32 -17.18 -37.87
CA MET A 1015 17.81 -15.87 -37.46
C MET A 1015 19.10 -15.47 -38.20
N ASP A 1016 20.07 -16.38 -38.29
CA ASP A 1016 21.34 -16.15 -38.99
C ASP A 1016 21.13 -15.93 -40.50
N ARG A 1017 20.14 -16.60 -41.09
CA ARG A 1017 19.76 -16.40 -42.49
C ARG A 1017 19.05 -15.07 -42.72
N LEU A 1018 18.19 -14.64 -41.80
CA LEU A 1018 17.57 -13.31 -41.84
C LEU A 1018 18.64 -12.21 -41.81
N ILE A 1019 19.56 -12.27 -40.83
CA ILE A 1019 20.63 -11.28 -40.68
C ILE A 1019 21.50 -11.21 -41.94
N ARG A 1020 21.85 -12.37 -42.51
CA ARG A 1020 22.61 -12.43 -43.77
C ARG A 1020 21.83 -11.88 -44.97
N ALA A 1021 20.54 -12.22 -45.09
CA ALA A 1021 19.71 -11.77 -46.20
C ALA A 1021 19.50 -10.24 -46.20
N GLU A 1022 19.45 -9.63 -45.01
CA GLU A 1022 19.32 -8.18 -44.85
C GLU A 1022 20.65 -7.42 -45.02
N GLY A 1023 21.79 -8.09 -44.80
CA GLY A 1023 23.12 -7.52 -45.03
C GLY A 1023 23.50 -6.38 -44.07
N LEU A 1024 22.76 -6.21 -42.98
CA LEU A 1024 22.99 -5.18 -41.95
C LEU A 1024 23.89 -5.72 -40.83
N PRO A 1025 24.86 -4.95 -40.32
CA PRO A 1025 25.63 -5.33 -39.13
C PRO A 1025 24.68 -5.41 -37.92
N THR A 1026 24.29 -6.62 -37.55
CA THR A 1026 23.27 -6.89 -36.53
C THR A 1026 23.83 -7.82 -35.46
N SER A 1027 23.68 -7.45 -34.19
CA SER A 1027 23.95 -8.32 -33.05
C SER A 1027 22.68 -8.60 -32.27
N VAL A 1028 22.57 -9.82 -31.73
CA VAL A 1028 21.55 -10.17 -30.74
C VAL A 1028 22.03 -9.65 -29.40
N LEU A 1029 21.33 -8.67 -28.83
CA LEU A 1029 21.69 -8.03 -27.57
C LEU A 1029 21.22 -8.85 -26.37
N TRP A 1030 20.04 -9.45 -26.50
CA TRP A 1030 19.38 -10.26 -25.48
C TRP A 1030 18.41 -11.24 -26.13
N SER A 1031 18.27 -12.46 -25.60
CA SER A 1031 17.31 -13.44 -26.10
C SER A 1031 16.77 -14.32 -24.95
N LEU A 1032 15.46 -14.52 -24.91
CA LEU A 1032 14.78 -15.50 -24.06
C LEU A 1032 14.28 -16.65 -24.93
N ARG A 1033 14.65 -17.88 -24.57
CA ARG A 1033 14.29 -19.11 -25.27
C ARG A 1033 13.53 -20.02 -24.34
N TYR A 1034 12.49 -20.71 -24.82
CA TYR A 1034 11.70 -21.63 -24.01
C TYR A 1034 10.86 -22.56 -24.91
N THR A 1035 10.39 -23.64 -24.33
CA THR A 1035 9.39 -24.54 -24.91
C THR A 1035 8.03 -24.18 -24.31
N HIS A 1036 7.03 -23.90 -25.16
CA HIS A 1036 5.65 -23.61 -24.77
C HIS A 1036 4.75 -24.80 -25.13
N ILE A 1037 3.93 -25.24 -24.18
CA ILE A 1037 3.06 -26.41 -24.30
C ILE A 1037 1.61 -25.94 -24.38
N GLY A 1038 0.84 -26.46 -25.33
CA GLY A 1038 -0.53 -26.02 -25.57
C GLY A 1038 -1.15 -26.73 -26.75
N ARG A 1039 -2.15 -26.11 -27.38
CA ARG A 1039 -2.88 -26.68 -28.52
C ARG A 1039 -2.57 -25.93 -29.81
N LEU A 1040 -2.38 -26.65 -30.91
CA LEU A 1040 -2.45 -26.08 -32.26
C LEU A 1040 -3.88 -26.22 -32.79
N SER A 1041 -4.40 -25.18 -33.43
CA SER A 1041 -5.74 -25.24 -34.01
C SER A 1041 -5.79 -26.28 -35.14
N ASN A 1042 -6.78 -27.17 -35.12
CA ASN A 1042 -7.00 -28.21 -36.13
C ASN A 1042 -8.24 -27.93 -37.00
N GLY A 1043 -8.90 -26.78 -36.81
CA GLY A 1043 -10.11 -26.40 -37.51
C GLY A 1043 -11.41 -27.00 -36.94
N GLU A 1044 -11.34 -27.73 -35.81
CA GLU A 1044 -12.53 -28.23 -35.11
C GLU A 1044 -13.03 -27.21 -34.08
N PRO A 1045 -14.36 -27.06 -33.92
CA PRO A 1045 -14.94 -26.13 -32.96
C PRO A 1045 -14.64 -26.57 -31.53
N GLN A 1046 -14.20 -25.62 -30.72
CA GLN A 1046 -13.89 -25.86 -29.31
C GLN A 1046 -15.16 -25.93 -28.46
N ARG A 1047 -15.10 -26.59 -27.30
CA ARG A 1047 -16.21 -26.67 -26.34
C ARG A 1047 -15.72 -26.51 -24.90
N LEU A 1048 -16.57 -25.94 -24.05
CA LEU A 1048 -16.37 -25.97 -22.61
C LEU A 1048 -16.52 -27.40 -22.09
N THR A 1049 -15.63 -27.80 -21.19
CA THR A 1049 -15.71 -29.11 -20.51
C THR A 1049 -16.20 -28.91 -19.09
N VAL A 1050 -17.07 -29.80 -18.60
CA VAL A 1050 -17.51 -29.79 -17.20
C VAL A 1050 -16.52 -30.60 -16.37
N GLU A 1051 -16.09 -30.05 -15.25
CA GLU A 1051 -15.15 -30.69 -14.34
C GLU A 1051 -15.76 -31.99 -13.76
N GLU A 1052 -15.03 -33.11 -13.83
CA GLU A 1052 -15.54 -34.41 -13.38
C GLU A 1052 -15.93 -34.37 -11.89
N GLY A 1053 -17.17 -34.77 -11.60
CA GLY A 1053 -17.70 -34.79 -10.24
C GLY A 1053 -18.16 -33.43 -9.70
N VAL A 1054 -18.05 -32.34 -10.47
CA VAL A 1054 -18.37 -30.97 -10.03
C VAL A 1054 -19.26 -30.23 -11.06
N PRO A 1055 -20.60 -30.47 -11.06
CA PRO A 1055 -21.53 -29.74 -11.93
C PRO A 1055 -21.44 -28.22 -11.71
N ASP A 1056 -21.50 -27.41 -12.77
CA ASP A 1056 -21.36 -25.94 -12.80
C ASP A 1056 -19.92 -25.39 -12.62
N ALA A 1057 -18.91 -26.27 -12.61
CA ALA A 1057 -17.51 -25.92 -12.82
C ALA A 1057 -17.13 -26.24 -14.26
N TYR A 1058 -16.75 -25.21 -15.00
CA TYR A 1058 -16.41 -25.28 -16.42
C TYR A 1058 -14.93 -25.00 -16.62
N ARG A 1059 -14.33 -25.71 -17.57
CA ARG A 1059 -12.92 -25.59 -17.92
C ARG A 1059 -12.79 -25.15 -19.36
N PHE A 1060 -12.03 -24.07 -19.56
CA PHE A 1060 -11.62 -23.64 -20.88
C PHE A 1060 -10.59 -24.61 -21.46
N PRO A 1061 -10.57 -24.79 -22.80
CA PRO A 1061 -9.55 -25.60 -23.44
C PRO A 1061 -8.14 -25.01 -23.21
N PRO A 1062 -7.07 -25.83 -23.33
CA PRO A 1062 -5.70 -25.35 -23.20
C PRO A 1062 -5.36 -24.20 -24.15
N SER A 1063 -4.42 -23.35 -23.72
CA SER A 1063 -3.98 -22.18 -24.48
C SER A 1063 -3.61 -22.52 -25.92
N SER A 1064 -4.09 -21.68 -26.84
CA SER A 1064 -3.79 -21.78 -28.26
C SER A 1064 -2.36 -21.32 -28.52
N LEU A 1065 -1.59 -22.13 -29.26
CA LEU A 1065 -0.22 -21.81 -29.68
C LEU A 1065 -0.16 -21.18 -31.07
N ASP A 1066 -1.32 -20.90 -31.66
CA ASP A 1066 -1.45 -20.28 -32.98
C ASP A 1066 -0.80 -18.89 -33.05
N LEU A 1067 -0.32 -18.53 -34.23
CA LEU A 1067 0.34 -17.25 -34.48
C LEU A 1067 -0.64 -16.11 -34.79
N ALA A 1068 -1.94 -16.44 -34.90
CA ALA A 1068 -3.04 -15.50 -35.07
C ALA A 1068 -4.14 -15.82 -34.04
N PHE A 1069 -4.89 -14.79 -33.65
CA PHE A 1069 -6.02 -14.98 -32.73
C PHE A 1069 -7.05 -15.97 -33.30
N GLU A 1070 -7.47 -16.93 -32.48
CA GLU A 1070 -8.43 -17.96 -32.86
C GLU A 1070 -9.85 -17.48 -32.52
N ASP A 1071 -10.63 -17.12 -33.55
CA ASP A 1071 -11.92 -16.46 -33.37
C ASP A 1071 -12.96 -17.29 -32.60
N ASP A 1072 -12.91 -18.63 -32.71
CA ASP A 1072 -13.78 -19.56 -31.98
C ASP A 1072 -13.67 -19.38 -30.44
N THR A 1073 -12.58 -18.76 -29.97
CA THR A 1073 -12.43 -18.35 -28.56
C THR A 1073 -13.56 -17.42 -28.12
N LEU A 1074 -14.07 -16.55 -29.00
CA LEU A 1074 -15.20 -15.68 -28.67
C LEU A 1074 -16.52 -16.44 -28.60
N ASP A 1075 -16.70 -17.46 -29.43
CA ASP A 1075 -17.89 -18.31 -29.38
C ASP A 1075 -17.93 -19.08 -28.06
N LEU A 1076 -16.78 -19.59 -27.60
CA LEU A 1076 -16.63 -20.18 -26.27
C LEU A 1076 -16.93 -19.19 -25.13
N VAL A 1077 -16.40 -17.97 -25.22
CA VAL A 1077 -16.65 -16.93 -24.22
C VAL A 1077 -18.13 -16.54 -24.19
N LYS A 1078 -18.79 -16.53 -25.35
CA LYS A 1078 -20.23 -16.27 -25.48
C LYS A 1078 -21.06 -17.42 -24.90
N GLU A 1079 -20.66 -18.67 -25.11
CA GLU A 1079 -21.25 -19.84 -24.46
C GLU A 1079 -21.16 -19.73 -22.93
N ALA A 1080 -19.97 -19.44 -22.39
CA ALA A 1080 -19.74 -19.21 -20.97
C ALA A 1080 -20.58 -18.06 -20.40
N TRP A 1081 -20.68 -16.96 -21.14
CA TRP A 1081 -21.50 -15.80 -20.76
C TRP A 1081 -23.00 -16.16 -20.70
N LYS A 1082 -23.52 -16.91 -21.67
CA LYS A 1082 -24.92 -17.38 -21.66
C LYS A 1082 -25.22 -18.28 -20.47
N ILE A 1083 -24.31 -19.19 -20.12
CA ILE A 1083 -24.44 -20.04 -18.93
C ILE A 1083 -24.64 -19.21 -17.65
N ILE A 1084 -23.96 -18.07 -17.54
CA ILE A 1084 -23.98 -17.21 -16.34
C ILE A 1084 -25.18 -16.26 -16.30
N VAL A 1085 -25.52 -15.66 -17.43
CA VAL A 1085 -26.55 -14.61 -17.52
C VAL A 1085 -27.94 -15.21 -17.78
N GLY A 1086 -28.01 -16.36 -18.46
CA GLY A 1086 -29.23 -17.10 -18.82
C GLY A 1086 -29.53 -17.04 -20.32
N ASP A 1087 -30.15 -18.09 -20.86
CA ASP A 1087 -30.44 -18.24 -22.31
C ASP A 1087 -31.53 -17.28 -22.84
N GLU A 1088 -32.23 -16.56 -21.95
CA GLU A 1088 -33.26 -15.58 -22.33
C GLU A 1088 -32.69 -14.23 -22.80
N VAL A 1089 -31.37 -14.01 -22.69
CA VAL A 1089 -30.71 -12.77 -23.10
C VAL A 1089 -30.38 -12.80 -24.59
N ASP A 1090 -30.63 -11.69 -25.28
CA ASP A 1090 -30.36 -11.56 -26.71
C ASP A 1090 -28.85 -11.64 -26.99
N ASP A 1091 -28.48 -12.40 -28.02
CA ASP A 1091 -27.12 -12.47 -28.56
C ASP A 1091 -26.58 -11.09 -28.92
N ALA A 1092 -27.47 -10.15 -29.25
CA ALA A 1092 -27.14 -8.76 -29.52
C ALA A 1092 -26.55 -8.03 -28.31
N ASP A 1093 -26.77 -8.48 -27.08
CA ASP A 1093 -26.27 -7.81 -25.87
C ASP A 1093 -24.85 -8.23 -25.48
N PHE A 1094 -24.29 -9.25 -26.14
CA PHE A 1094 -22.95 -9.76 -25.83
C PHE A 1094 -21.87 -8.69 -26.08
N MET A 1095 -21.15 -8.31 -25.01
CA MET A 1095 -20.08 -7.29 -25.04
C MET A 1095 -20.50 -5.91 -25.59
N MET A 1096 -21.78 -5.52 -25.47
CA MET A 1096 -22.27 -4.21 -25.90
C MET A 1096 -22.36 -3.22 -24.74
N PHE A 1097 -21.59 -2.12 -24.77
CA PHE A 1097 -21.57 -1.14 -23.67
C PHE A 1097 -21.94 0.28 -24.09
N ASP A 1098 -22.86 0.90 -23.34
CA ASP A 1098 -23.27 2.30 -23.52
C ASP A 1098 -22.18 3.32 -23.15
N ASP A 1099 -22.27 4.50 -23.77
CA ASP A 1099 -21.42 5.65 -23.47
C ASP A 1099 -21.79 6.32 -22.14
N ARG A 1100 -20.77 6.53 -21.30
CA ARG A 1100 -20.93 6.97 -19.91
C ARG A 1100 -21.49 8.41 -19.75
N ASN A 1101 -21.60 9.19 -20.83
CA ASN A 1101 -21.92 10.63 -20.80
C ASN A 1101 -22.96 11.10 -21.84
N GLY A 1102 -23.63 10.22 -22.59
CA GLY A 1102 -24.63 10.65 -23.59
C GLY A 1102 -24.07 11.45 -24.78
N THR A 1103 -22.75 11.56 -24.92
CA THR A 1103 -22.10 12.01 -26.15
C THR A 1103 -21.89 10.80 -27.05
N SER A 1104 -22.73 10.68 -28.08
CA SER A 1104 -22.53 9.75 -29.18
C SER A 1104 -21.40 10.28 -30.06
N ASP A 1105 -20.23 9.65 -30.01
CA ASP A 1105 -19.20 9.87 -31.02
C ASP A 1105 -19.44 8.84 -32.14
N GLN A 1106 -19.84 9.35 -33.32
CA GLN A 1106 -20.03 8.61 -34.57
C GLN A 1106 -18.72 8.05 -35.11
#